data_AF-A0A0V1PPJ0-F1
#
_entry.id   AF-A0A0V1PPJ0-F1
#
_cell.length_a   1.000
_cell.length_b   1.000
_cell.length_c   1.000
_cell.angle_alpha   90.00
_cell.angle_beta   90.00
_cell.angle_gamma   90.00
#
_symmetry.space_group_name_H-M   'P 1'
#
loop_
_entity.id
_entity.type
_entity.pdbx_description
1 polymer ?
#
loop_
_entity_poly.entity_id
_entity_poly.type
_entity_poly.pdbx_seq_one_letter_code
_entity_poly.pdbx_strand_id
1 'polypeptide(L)'
;MQDGGLLDIIQFCDLNKTINLGRALEFTIFDHELADIRRKLDLNIQKQLRELERQWSGFEEERLQMISEQSERFKEKTKLELAIRDLKEEVEGERSNRRKAENELDRLKAEITEKQASLDQVQPRFNELIKQEQQVNTELAIAEQRQRELYSKQGWTEQFRSAEERDQWIKRNLAKITRQISDKRDQESTQELEQQRESIERNKRHQNELKHNRDALQNERQELWRTESGLSQSLQACKEEINHMDMILRSIVPKAIIHGMDSVKKVIESLRSRHAHSNLVDGYYGMLIENFQTDKRFYTAVEMTAGNKLFYHIVENDRIGTKILEEINRQRLPGEVNFFPLNRIQYRPHEYPQNQYVLPMINQLQFEERFLPVMQHCFGKTLICRNMDVATQMARSERMDCITLEGDRVSSRGALTGGFCDVRRSRLQLQSQRWNLKQQAEELETQLHSQREQLTVIEGKINGVSSEMQKLETKTGKMIDVYEKLQQDGRLLREERQMLQQSKHPKERQLSSLESTLQQLEAQKESLNRDLGSEMLSQLTVDEQSSLEELNRRILKLKESAKVLFNERSELETEKNRLENQLQKNLLRKKEELQLRLQEISMADRTQSLDSHQSELLIVTQRITEISRRMGELEHQLEEYYIGKKKLNQQLEMCQNQERDVQAKITEDAKEMEKMANKQSMLLRKKEDTMKKIRELGSLPSDAFDKYHNLSSKQCNNELKKYENVKTEKHLVKPKGEKLLMRKVKSMEIDEVHQVSKCIEEFFRKLTAVDRATKFQKPWKIFSNSTSGDSEIAVSS
;
A
#
# COMPACT_ATOMS: atom_id res chain seq x y z
N MET A 1 50.63 -80.00 30.90
CA MET A 1 49.69 -78.87 30.81
C MET A 1 50.28 -77.68 31.57
N GLN A 2 50.43 -76.54 30.88
CA GLN A 2 50.88 -75.19 31.32
C GLN A 2 52.08 -74.63 30.55
N ASP A 3 52.04 -74.78 29.22
CA ASP A 3 52.70 -73.86 28.25
C ASP A 3 51.72 -72.76 27.77
N GLY A 4 50.67 -72.47 28.56
CA GLY A 4 49.62 -71.50 28.20
C GLY A 4 50.04 -70.04 28.37
N GLY A 5 51.00 -69.72 29.25
CA GLY A 5 51.26 -68.31 29.62
C GLY A 5 51.77 -67.41 28.48
N LEU A 6 52.74 -67.87 27.69
CA LEU A 6 53.31 -67.05 26.60
C LEU A 6 52.44 -67.06 25.33
N LEU A 7 51.80 -68.21 25.03
CA LEU A 7 50.90 -68.32 23.89
C LEU A 7 49.58 -67.57 24.14
N ASP A 8 49.03 -67.64 25.36
CA ASP A 8 47.86 -66.85 25.76
C ASP A 8 48.18 -65.36 25.77
N ILE A 9 49.38 -64.92 26.19
CA ILE A 9 49.73 -63.49 26.19
C ILE A 9 49.98 -62.96 24.77
N ILE A 10 50.60 -63.75 23.89
CA ILE A 10 50.81 -63.36 22.48
C ILE A 10 49.47 -63.37 21.73
N GLN A 11 48.62 -64.39 21.91
CA GLN A 11 47.25 -64.37 21.37
C GLN A 11 46.41 -63.25 21.97
N PHE A 12 46.54 -62.95 23.27
CA PHE A 12 45.84 -61.83 23.92
C PHE A 12 46.35 -60.48 23.43
N CYS A 13 47.63 -60.36 23.08
CA CYS A 13 48.21 -59.14 22.49
C CYS A 13 47.82 -58.96 21.02
N ASP A 14 47.79 -60.02 20.20
CA ASP A 14 47.43 -59.92 18.78
C ASP A 14 45.91 -59.80 18.56
N LEU A 15 45.10 -60.51 19.35
CA LEU A 15 43.64 -60.39 19.32
C LEU A 15 43.19 -59.01 19.82
N ASN A 16 43.78 -58.49 20.91
CA ASN A 16 43.51 -57.13 21.37
C ASN A 16 44.11 -56.06 20.44
N LYS A 17 45.27 -56.26 19.80
CA LYS A 17 45.80 -55.30 18.81
C LYS A 17 44.83 -55.12 17.65
N THR A 18 44.15 -56.19 17.22
CA THR A 18 43.21 -56.16 16.10
C THR A 18 41.84 -55.62 16.50
N ILE A 19 41.30 -56.06 17.65
CA ILE A 19 40.04 -55.54 18.22
C ILE A 19 40.15 -54.04 18.55
N ASN A 20 41.31 -53.60 19.04
CA ASN A 20 41.47 -52.22 19.51
C ASN A 20 41.89 -51.24 18.40
N LEU A 21 42.50 -51.70 17.29
CA LEU A 21 42.62 -50.86 16.08
C LEU A 21 41.24 -50.60 15.46
N GLY A 22 40.35 -51.60 15.50
CA GLY A 22 38.95 -51.45 15.09
C GLY A 22 38.21 -50.41 15.93
N ARG A 23 38.34 -50.46 17.25
CA ARG A 23 37.69 -49.50 18.18
C ARG A 23 38.19 -48.05 18.06
N ALA A 24 39.46 -47.86 17.74
CA ALA A 24 40.00 -46.52 17.50
C ALA A 24 39.54 -45.92 16.16
N LEU A 25 39.41 -46.77 15.13
CA LEU A 25 38.76 -46.40 13.87
C LEU A 25 37.29 -46.04 14.13
N GLU A 26 36.57 -46.85 14.92
CA GLU A 26 35.18 -46.59 15.34
C GLU A 26 35.04 -45.23 16.05
N PHE A 27 35.91 -44.88 17.00
CA PHE A 27 35.87 -43.58 17.67
C PHE A 27 36.01 -42.39 16.70
N THR A 28 36.96 -42.46 15.75
CA THR A 28 37.12 -41.40 14.73
C THR A 28 35.98 -41.35 13.71
N ILE A 29 35.37 -42.49 13.40
CA ILE A 29 34.17 -42.57 12.55
C ILE A 29 32.98 -41.93 13.28
N PHE A 30 32.76 -42.25 14.55
CA PHE A 30 31.68 -41.67 15.35
C PHE A 30 31.83 -40.16 15.55
N ASP A 31 33.05 -39.65 15.73
CA ASP A 31 33.30 -38.21 15.87
C ASP A 31 33.02 -37.45 14.55
N HIS A 32 33.33 -38.07 13.41
CA HIS A 32 32.95 -37.56 12.09
C HIS A 32 31.43 -37.60 11.84
N GLU A 33 30.78 -38.72 12.19
CA GLU A 33 29.32 -38.85 12.11
C GLU A 33 28.62 -37.81 12.98
N LEU A 34 29.11 -37.57 14.20
CA LEU A 34 28.60 -36.55 15.10
C LEU A 34 28.75 -35.13 14.53
N ALA A 35 29.90 -34.82 13.92
CA ALA A 35 30.13 -33.54 13.25
C ALA A 35 29.18 -33.33 12.06
N ASP A 36 28.89 -34.38 11.29
CA ASP A 36 27.98 -34.30 10.16
C ASP A 36 26.50 -34.22 10.59
N ILE A 37 26.10 -34.92 11.67
CA ILE A 37 24.77 -34.76 12.29
C ILE A 37 24.60 -33.33 12.80
N ARG A 38 25.59 -32.78 13.52
CA ARG A 38 25.57 -31.38 13.99
C ARG A 38 25.49 -30.37 12.85
N ARG A 39 26.23 -30.58 11.75
CA ARG A 39 26.10 -29.74 10.54
C ARG A 39 24.70 -29.79 9.94
N LYS A 40 24.09 -30.98 9.83
CA LYS A 40 22.70 -31.10 9.33
C LYS A 40 21.72 -30.37 10.25
N LEU A 41 21.92 -30.47 11.57
CA LEU A 41 21.11 -29.81 12.59
C LEU A 41 21.17 -28.28 12.49
N ASP A 42 22.37 -27.70 12.58
CA ASP A 42 22.58 -26.25 12.67
C ASP A 42 22.40 -25.53 11.33
N LEU A 43 22.84 -26.18 10.24
CA LEU A 43 23.00 -25.50 8.96
C LEU A 43 21.79 -25.66 8.05
N ASN A 44 21.01 -26.74 8.19
CA ASN A 44 19.84 -27.02 7.36
C ASN A 44 18.54 -26.88 8.15
N ILE A 45 18.36 -27.69 9.20
CA ILE A 45 17.08 -27.77 9.94
C ILE A 45 16.82 -26.48 10.73
N GLN A 46 17.76 -26.02 11.56
CA GLN A 46 17.56 -24.78 12.34
C GLN A 46 17.49 -23.51 11.48
N LYS A 47 18.14 -23.49 10.31
CA LYS A 47 18.00 -22.35 9.38
C LYS A 47 16.63 -22.34 8.73
N GLN A 48 16.15 -23.48 8.26
CA GLN A 48 14.81 -23.62 7.69
C GLN A 48 13.73 -23.28 8.73
N LEU A 49 13.92 -23.68 10.00
CA LEU A 49 13.01 -23.33 11.10
C LEU A 49 12.95 -21.82 11.36
N ARG A 50 14.10 -21.14 11.37
CA ARG A 50 14.17 -19.67 11.51
C ARG A 50 13.53 -18.94 10.34
N GLU A 51 13.74 -19.42 9.11
CA GLU A 51 13.12 -18.80 7.93
C GLU A 51 11.60 -19.00 7.93
N LEU A 52 11.12 -20.20 8.27
CA LEU A 52 9.71 -20.49 8.47
C LEU A 52 9.10 -19.60 9.56
N GLU A 53 9.77 -19.42 10.71
CA GLU A 53 9.29 -18.55 11.79
C GLU A 53 9.23 -17.07 11.39
N ARG A 54 10.18 -16.60 10.57
CA ARG A 54 10.15 -15.25 10.00
C ARG A 54 8.96 -15.05 9.06
N GLN A 55 8.69 -16.03 8.19
CA GLN A 55 7.53 -16.01 7.28
C GLN A 55 6.21 -16.02 8.05
N TRP A 56 6.11 -16.85 9.10
CA TRP A 56 4.94 -16.89 9.97
C TRP A 56 4.68 -15.56 10.67
N SER A 57 5.71 -14.89 11.20
CA SER A 57 5.56 -13.58 11.82
C SER A 57 4.97 -12.56 10.84
N GLY A 58 5.42 -12.58 9.57
CA GLY A 58 4.88 -11.71 8.53
C GLY A 58 3.42 -12.01 8.19
N PHE A 59 3.06 -13.28 7.99
CA PHE A 59 1.68 -13.68 7.70
C PHE A 59 0.73 -13.44 8.87
N GLU A 60 1.17 -13.62 10.11
CA GLU A 60 0.38 -13.37 11.32
C GLU A 60 0.15 -11.87 11.53
N GLU A 61 1.15 -11.02 11.29
CA GLU A 61 1.00 -9.56 11.30
C GLU A 61 0.02 -9.09 10.22
N GLU A 62 0.13 -9.62 8.99
CA GLU A 62 -0.81 -9.30 7.90
C GLU A 62 -2.23 -9.75 8.26
N ARG A 63 -2.39 -10.95 8.85
CA ARG A 63 -3.70 -11.44 9.32
C ARG A 63 -4.31 -10.53 10.37
N LEU A 64 -3.54 -10.11 11.37
CA LEU A 64 -4.01 -9.20 12.42
C LEU A 64 -4.42 -7.84 11.86
N GLN A 65 -3.68 -7.30 10.89
CA GLN A 65 -4.05 -6.08 10.18
C GLN A 65 -5.37 -6.26 9.42
N MET A 66 -5.52 -7.36 8.67
CA MET A 66 -6.75 -7.65 7.92
C MET A 66 -7.98 -7.81 8.84
N ILE A 67 -7.83 -8.47 9.99
CA ILE A 67 -8.91 -8.58 11.01
C ILE A 67 -9.30 -7.21 11.55
N SER A 68 -8.32 -6.33 11.81
CA SER A 68 -8.58 -4.97 12.28
C SER A 68 -9.33 -4.14 11.23
N GLU A 69 -8.90 -4.19 9.96
CA GLU A 69 -9.58 -3.52 8.84
C GLU A 69 -10.99 -4.08 8.66
N GLN A 70 -11.17 -5.41 8.72
CA GLN A 70 -12.48 -6.05 8.60
C GLN A 70 -13.46 -5.56 9.68
N SER A 71 -13.01 -5.45 10.93
CA SER A 71 -13.80 -4.94 12.06
C SER A 71 -14.24 -3.49 11.85
N GLU A 72 -13.35 -2.63 11.36
CA GLU A 72 -13.68 -1.23 11.04
C GLU A 72 -14.69 -1.13 9.91
N ARG A 73 -14.48 -1.88 8.82
CA ARG A 73 -15.41 -1.91 7.68
C ARG A 73 -16.78 -2.48 8.05
N PHE A 74 -16.85 -3.47 8.94
CA PHE A 74 -18.13 -3.96 9.45
C PHE A 74 -18.87 -2.90 10.26
N LYS A 75 -18.18 -2.12 11.10
CA LYS A 75 -18.80 -0.99 11.83
C LYS A 75 -19.33 0.06 10.87
N GLU A 76 -18.58 0.38 9.82
CA GLU A 76 -18.99 1.32 8.77
C GLU A 76 -20.21 0.80 8.00
N LYS A 77 -20.19 -0.49 7.59
CA LYS A 77 -21.32 -1.17 6.95
C LYS A 77 -22.59 -1.09 7.81
N THR A 78 -22.52 -1.44 9.09
CA THR A 78 -23.68 -1.40 9.98
C THR A 78 -24.24 0.02 10.13
N LYS A 79 -23.38 1.04 10.21
CA LYS A 79 -23.82 2.44 10.26
C LYS A 79 -24.55 2.84 8.98
N LEU A 80 -24.00 2.48 7.82
CA LEU A 80 -24.62 2.74 6.52
C LEU A 80 -25.95 1.99 6.36
N GLU A 81 -26.03 0.72 6.78
CA GLU A 81 -27.27 -0.07 6.73
C GLU A 81 -28.39 0.53 7.59
N LEU A 82 -28.06 1.03 8.79
CA LEU A 82 -29.01 1.73 9.65
C LEU A 82 -29.46 3.05 9.00
N ALA A 83 -28.52 3.87 8.52
CA ALA A 83 -28.83 5.14 7.86
C ALA A 83 -29.70 4.93 6.60
N ILE A 84 -29.41 3.91 5.79
CA ILE A 84 -30.20 3.55 4.61
C ILE A 84 -31.60 3.11 5.02
N ARG A 85 -31.76 2.37 6.13
CA ARG A 85 -33.07 1.96 6.62
C ARG A 85 -33.90 3.18 7.03
N ASP A 86 -33.32 4.06 7.84
CA ASP A 86 -33.97 5.28 8.31
C ASP A 86 -34.37 6.17 7.11
N LEU A 87 -33.45 6.40 6.17
CA LEU A 87 -33.73 7.16 4.94
C LEU A 87 -34.79 6.48 4.05
N LYS A 88 -34.83 5.15 3.97
CA LYS A 88 -35.87 4.43 3.22
C LYS A 88 -37.24 4.61 3.85
N GLU A 89 -37.35 4.48 5.17
CA GLU A 89 -38.61 4.70 5.91
C GLU A 89 -39.10 6.14 5.75
N GLU A 90 -38.19 7.13 5.84
CA GLU A 90 -38.51 8.53 5.57
C GLU A 90 -38.98 8.76 4.13
N VAL A 91 -38.27 8.24 3.13
CA VAL A 91 -38.63 8.38 1.71
C VAL A 91 -39.97 7.71 1.40
N GLU A 92 -40.28 6.55 1.99
CA GLU A 92 -41.58 5.90 1.85
C GLU A 92 -42.70 6.68 2.54
N GLY A 93 -42.44 7.22 3.74
CA GLY A 93 -43.35 8.10 4.45
C GLY A 93 -43.70 9.35 3.64
N GLU A 94 -42.70 10.01 3.06
CA GLU A 94 -42.90 11.17 2.21
C GLU A 94 -43.58 10.83 0.88
N ARG A 95 -43.24 9.72 0.23
CA ARG A 95 -43.96 9.24 -0.97
C ARG A 95 -45.44 9.00 -0.68
N SER A 96 -45.76 8.39 0.46
CA SER A 96 -47.14 8.15 0.89
C SER A 96 -47.89 9.46 1.12
N ASN A 97 -47.28 10.41 1.83
CA ASN A 97 -47.85 11.73 2.06
C ASN A 97 -48.03 12.53 0.77
N ARG A 98 -47.06 12.47 -0.15
CA ARG A 98 -47.15 13.08 -1.48
C ARG A 98 -48.30 12.50 -2.29
N ARG A 99 -48.45 11.17 -2.35
CA ARG A 99 -49.58 10.52 -3.04
C ARG A 99 -50.93 10.93 -2.46
N LYS A 100 -51.05 11.05 -1.13
CA LYS A 100 -52.28 11.54 -0.48
C LYS A 100 -52.58 12.99 -0.89
N ALA A 101 -51.57 13.86 -0.89
CA ALA A 101 -51.71 15.25 -1.30
C ALA A 101 -52.03 15.39 -2.80
N GLU A 102 -51.42 14.59 -3.68
CA GLU A 102 -51.73 14.55 -5.12
C GLU A 102 -53.18 14.10 -5.37
N ASN A 103 -53.63 13.03 -4.70
CA ASN A 103 -55.02 12.57 -4.80
C ASN A 103 -56.02 13.62 -4.29
N GLU A 104 -55.70 14.31 -3.20
CA GLU A 104 -56.54 15.40 -2.67
C GLU A 104 -56.57 16.60 -3.62
N LEU A 105 -55.42 16.93 -4.22
CA LEU A 105 -55.31 17.98 -5.24
C LEU A 105 -56.15 17.66 -6.48
N ASP A 106 -56.13 16.42 -6.96
CA ASP A 106 -56.90 16.02 -8.14
C ASP A 106 -58.40 16.01 -7.89
N ARG A 107 -58.84 15.62 -6.68
CA ARG A 107 -60.24 15.80 -6.25
C ARG A 107 -60.63 17.27 -6.22
N LEU A 108 -59.79 18.13 -5.65
CA LEU A 108 -60.00 19.58 -5.60
C LEU A 108 -60.05 20.20 -7.00
N LYS A 109 -59.20 19.77 -7.93
CA LYS A 109 -59.24 20.22 -9.33
C LYS A 109 -60.57 19.84 -9.99
N ALA A 110 -61.05 18.61 -9.80
CA ALA A 110 -62.33 18.16 -10.34
C ALA A 110 -63.49 19.01 -9.78
N GLU A 111 -63.49 19.27 -8.47
CA GLU A 111 -64.51 20.11 -7.81
C GLU A 111 -64.43 21.57 -8.29
N ILE A 112 -63.23 22.12 -8.48
CA ILE A 112 -63.04 23.45 -9.08
C ILE A 112 -63.59 23.48 -10.51
N THR A 113 -63.31 22.47 -11.34
CA THR A 113 -63.82 22.44 -12.72
C THR A 113 -65.35 22.36 -12.77
N GLU A 114 -65.97 21.60 -11.88
CA GLU A 114 -67.43 21.50 -11.80
C GLU A 114 -68.06 22.83 -11.37
N LYS A 115 -67.49 23.49 -10.34
CA LYS A 115 -67.99 24.77 -9.84
C LYS A 115 -67.70 25.93 -10.79
N GLN A 116 -66.57 25.89 -11.50
CA GLN A 116 -66.24 26.86 -12.54
C GLN A 116 -67.21 26.72 -13.72
N ALA A 117 -67.51 25.50 -14.16
CA ALA A 117 -68.51 25.27 -15.21
C ALA A 117 -69.91 25.75 -14.79
N SER A 118 -70.30 25.53 -13.53
CA SER A 118 -71.56 26.06 -12.97
C SER A 118 -71.58 27.60 -12.98
N LEU A 119 -70.45 28.24 -12.62
CA LEU A 119 -70.30 29.69 -12.64
C LEU A 119 -70.37 30.24 -14.08
N ASP A 120 -69.71 29.56 -15.03
CA ASP A 120 -69.69 29.93 -16.44
C ASP A 120 -71.07 29.79 -17.12
N GLN A 121 -71.98 28.97 -16.58
CA GLN A 121 -73.39 28.90 -17.00
C GLN A 121 -74.23 30.05 -16.43
N VAL A 122 -73.99 30.44 -15.18
CA VAL A 122 -74.75 31.49 -14.46
C VAL A 122 -74.32 32.89 -14.91
N GLN A 123 -73.03 33.10 -15.16
CA GLN A 123 -72.43 34.38 -15.53
C GLN A 123 -73.04 35.05 -16.78
N PRO A 124 -73.25 34.37 -17.93
CA PRO A 124 -73.86 35.00 -19.10
C PRO A 124 -75.34 35.36 -18.87
N ARG A 125 -76.09 34.53 -18.13
CA ARG A 125 -77.49 34.83 -17.77
C ARG A 125 -77.57 36.04 -16.84
N PHE A 126 -76.68 36.13 -15.87
CA PHE A 126 -76.57 37.29 -14.98
C PHE A 126 -76.22 38.57 -15.74
N ASN A 127 -75.26 38.52 -16.67
CA ASN A 127 -74.88 39.68 -17.48
C ASN A 127 -76.01 40.15 -18.41
N GLU A 128 -76.77 39.21 -18.98
CA GLU A 128 -77.93 39.53 -19.83
C GLU A 128 -79.05 40.19 -19.01
N LEU A 129 -79.32 39.70 -17.79
CA LEU A 129 -80.30 40.32 -16.89
C LEU A 129 -79.87 41.72 -16.43
N ILE A 130 -78.57 41.93 -16.15
CA ILE A 130 -78.05 43.29 -15.87
C ILE A 130 -78.33 44.22 -17.04
N LYS A 131 -78.09 43.76 -18.27
CA LYS A 131 -78.31 44.57 -19.47
C LYS A 131 -79.79 44.92 -19.64
N GLN A 132 -80.68 43.95 -19.42
CA GLN A 132 -82.14 44.15 -19.49
C GLN A 132 -82.64 45.07 -18.36
N GLU A 133 -82.16 44.87 -17.14
CA GLU A 133 -82.48 45.72 -15.98
C GLU A 133 -81.99 47.17 -16.20
N GLN A 134 -80.77 47.35 -16.73
CA GLN A 134 -80.24 48.67 -17.09
C GLN A 134 -81.08 49.34 -18.19
N GLN A 135 -81.51 48.60 -19.22
CA GLN A 135 -82.40 49.13 -20.26
C GLN A 135 -83.75 49.57 -19.68
N VAL A 136 -84.38 48.76 -18.83
CA VAL A 136 -85.66 49.11 -18.21
C VAL A 136 -85.51 50.28 -17.22
N ASN A 137 -84.43 50.31 -16.44
CA ASN A 137 -84.16 51.40 -15.49
C ASN A 137 -83.80 52.71 -16.19
N THR A 138 -83.11 52.67 -17.33
CA THR A 138 -82.83 53.86 -18.14
C THR A 138 -84.12 54.38 -18.79
N GLU A 139 -84.96 53.50 -19.35
CA GLU A 139 -86.29 53.88 -19.84
C GLU A 139 -87.18 54.47 -18.73
N LEU A 140 -87.14 53.88 -17.53
CA LEU A 140 -87.87 54.35 -16.36
C LEU A 140 -87.37 55.74 -15.91
N ALA A 141 -86.05 55.91 -15.82
CA ALA A 141 -85.45 57.19 -15.45
C ALA A 141 -85.79 58.29 -16.47
N ILE A 142 -85.74 57.99 -17.77
CA ILE A 142 -86.14 58.92 -18.83
C ILE A 142 -87.63 59.29 -18.70
N ALA A 143 -88.50 58.32 -18.43
CA ALA A 143 -89.93 58.56 -18.26
C ALA A 143 -90.25 59.38 -17.00
N GLU A 144 -89.65 59.05 -15.85
CA GLU A 144 -89.80 59.82 -14.60
C GLU A 144 -89.18 61.21 -14.69
N GLN A 145 -88.14 61.38 -15.50
CA GLN A 145 -87.54 62.68 -15.76
C GLN A 145 -88.43 63.54 -16.66
N ARG A 146 -88.98 62.99 -17.75
CA ARG A 146 -90.00 63.69 -18.58
C ARG A 146 -91.25 64.06 -17.77
N GLN A 147 -91.66 63.20 -16.85
CA GLN A 147 -92.75 63.48 -15.91
C GLN A 147 -92.38 64.65 -14.97
N ARG A 148 -91.18 64.64 -14.37
CA ARG A 148 -90.67 65.74 -13.54
C ARG A 148 -90.48 67.04 -14.32
N GLU A 149 -90.10 66.97 -15.59
CA GLU A 149 -89.98 68.13 -16.49
C GLU A 149 -91.35 68.75 -16.76
N LEU A 150 -92.37 67.95 -17.07
CA LEU A 150 -93.76 68.42 -17.25
C LEU A 150 -94.35 69.00 -15.96
N TYR A 151 -94.04 68.42 -14.79
CA TYR A 151 -94.40 69.01 -13.49
C TYR A 151 -93.57 70.25 -13.15
N SER A 152 -92.30 70.32 -13.53
CA SER A 152 -91.43 71.48 -13.29
C SER A 152 -91.79 72.66 -14.20
N LYS A 153 -92.38 72.43 -15.39
CA LYS A 153 -92.99 73.49 -16.22
C LYS A 153 -94.16 74.20 -15.53
N GLN A 154 -94.82 73.60 -14.53
CA GLN A 154 -95.81 74.30 -13.68
C GLN A 154 -95.16 75.24 -12.63
N GLY A 155 -93.84 75.18 -12.43
CA GLY A 155 -93.12 75.91 -11.38
C GLY A 155 -91.97 76.80 -11.87
N TRP A 156 -91.89 77.10 -13.17
CA TRP A 156 -90.83 77.95 -13.72
C TRP A 156 -90.94 79.44 -13.34
N THR A 157 -92.05 79.85 -12.73
CA THR A 157 -92.31 81.25 -12.40
C THR A 157 -91.60 81.75 -11.12
N GLU A 158 -90.94 80.90 -10.33
CA GLU A 158 -90.34 81.30 -9.04
C GLU A 158 -88.81 81.26 -8.93
N GLN A 159 -88.05 80.76 -9.92
CA GLN A 159 -86.58 80.58 -9.75
C GLN A 159 -85.64 81.32 -10.71
N PHE A 160 -86.08 81.85 -11.85
CA PHE A 160 -85.18 82.60 -12.75
C PHE A 160 -85.86 83.84 -13.34
N ARG A 161 -85.17 84.99 -13.31
CA ARG A 161 -85.73 86.28 -13.76
C ARG A 161 -85.39 86.62 -15.24
N SER A 162 -84.54 85.83 -15.91
CA SER A 162 -84.19 86.00 -17.33
C SER A 162 -83.61 84.72 -17.98
N ALA A 163 -83.81 84.57 -19.30
CA ALA A 163 -83.29 83.47 -20.13
C ALA A 163 -81.75 83.43 -20.20
N GLU A 164 -81.05 84.55 -19.99
CA GLU A 164 -79.59 84.65 -20.09
C GLU A 164 -78.84 83.95 -18.92
N GLU A 165 -79.41 83.91 -17.72
CA GLU A 165 -78.80 83.28 -16.53
C GLU A 165 -78.85 81.75 -16.59
N ARG A 166 -79.88 81.20 -17.25
CA ARG A 166 -80.08 79.77 -17.48
C ARG A 166 -78.99 79.19 -18.39
N ASP A 167 -78.64 79.90 -19.45
CA ASP A 167 -77.74 79.40 -20.50
C ASP A 167 -76.24 79.46 -20.09
N GLN A 168 -75.87 80.33 -19.14
CA GLN A 168 -74.52 80.34 -18.56
C GLN A 168 -74.28 79.20 -17.56
N TRP A 169 -75.33 78.71 -16.89
CA TRP A 169 -75.24 77.60 -15.95
C TRP A 169 -74.98 76.26 -16.67
N ILE A 170 -75.60 76.06 -17.84
CA ILE A 170 -75.44 74.86 -18.69
C ILE A 170 -74.02 74.76 -19.27
N LYS A 171 -73.40 75.88 -19.67
CA LYS A 171 -72.04 75.91 -20.25
C LYS A 171 -70.92 75.54 -19.27
N ARG A 172 -71.10 75.74 -17.96
CA ARG A 172 -70.05 75.43 -16.94
C ARG A 172 -69.98 73.94 -16.57
N ASN A 173 -71.09 73.20 -16.65
CA ASN A 173 -71.13 71.78 -16.27
C ASN A 173 -70.55 70.84 -17.36
N LEU A 174 -70.67 71.21 -18.64
CA LEU A 174 -70.08 70.46 -19.77
C LEU A 174 -68.53 70.45 -19.77
N ALA A 175 -67.89 71.51 -19.26
CA ALA A 175 -66.43 71.62 -19.24
C ALA A 175 -65.76 70.73 -18.16
N LYS A 176 -66.50 70.32 -17.12
CA LYS A 176 -65.98 69.49 -16.02
C LYS A 176 -65.89 68.00 -16.37
N ILE A 177 -66.83 67.50 -17.18
CA ILE A 177 -66.96 66.07 -17.51
C ILE A 177 -65.92 65.64 -18.56
N THR A 178 -65.57 66.53 -19.48
CA THR A 178 -64.61 66.27 -20.57
C THR A 178 -63.17 66.04 -20.09
N ARG A 179 -62.83 66.46 -18.86
CA ARG A 179 -61.45 66.45 -18.35
C ARG A 179 -61.07 65.17 -17.57
N GLN A 180 -62.02 64.27 -17.30
CA GLN A 180 -61.82 63.08 -16.46
C GLN A 180 -61.58 61.77 -17.22
N ILE A 181 -61.65 61.79 -18.56
CA ILE A 181 -61.60 60.59 -19.42
C ILE A 181 -60.17 60.26 -19.91
N SER A 182 -59.18 61.13 -19.68
CA SER A 182 -57.91 61.10 -20.43
C SER A 182 -56.74 60.30 -19.85
N ASP A 183 -56.86 59.55 -18.75
CA ASP A 183 -55.71 58.84 -18.18
C ASP A 183 -56.07 57.45 -17.66
N LYS A 184 -55.66 56.39 -18.40
CA LYS A 184 -54.93 55.19 -17.89
C LYS A 184 -54.93 53.99 -18.86
N ARG A 185 -53.75 53.68 -19.41
CA ARG A 185 -53.24 52.42 -20.00
C ARG A 185 -51.69 52.55 -19.93
N ASP A 186 -50.81 51.57 -19.66
CA ASP A 186 -50.71 50.11 -19.83
C ASP A 186 -49.66 49.53 -18.83
N GLN A 187 -49.35 48.22 -18.89
CA GLN A 187 -48.27 47.55 -18.14
C GLN A 187 -47.76 46.29 -18.88
N GLU A 188 -46.44 46.01 -18.89
CA GLU A 188 -45.81 44.71 -19.26
C GLU A 188 -44.39 44.52 -18.65
N SER A 189 -44.11 43.35 -18.04
CA SER A 189 -42.80 42.65 -18.05
C SER A 189 -42.86 41.28 -17.31
N THR A 190 -42.58 40.16 -18.00
CA THR A 190 -42.46 38.81 -17.39
C THR A 190 -41.41 37.90 -18.04
N GLN A 191 -40.69 38.34 -19.08
CA GLN A 191 -39.86 37.46 -19.92
C GLN A 191 -38.39 37.29 -19.46
N GLU A 192 -37.88 38.17 -18.59
CA GLU A 192 -36.46 38.20 -18.18
C GLU A 192 -36.11 37.18 -17.07
N LEU A 193 -37.10 36.73 -16.29
CA LEU A 193 -36.91 35.81 -15.17
C LEU A 193 -36.62 34.37 -15.61
N GLU A 194 -37.20 33.92 -16.72
CA GLU A 194 -37.07 32.54 -17.21
C GLU A 194 -35.65 32.26 -17.73
N GLN A 195 -35.04 33.24 -18.41
CA GLN A 195 -33.70 33.11 -19.01
C GLN A 195 -32.58 33.02 -17.97
N GLN A 196 -32.72 33.70 -16.82
CA GLN A 196 -31.73 33.63 -15.75
C GLN A 196 -31.72 32.27 -15.04
N ARG A 197 -32.89 31.63 -14.91
CA ARG A 197 -33.04 30.33 -14.27
C ARG A 197 -32.30 29.21 -15.03
N GLU A 198 -32.45 29.17 -16.36
CA GLU A 198 -31.78 28.17 -17.20
C GLU A 198 -30.24 28.30 -17.21
N SER A 199 -29.73 29.52 -17.06
CA SER A 199 -28.29 29.77 -16.99
C SER A 199 -27.69 29.27 -15.67
N ILE A 200 -28.40 29.42 -14.55
CA ILE A 200 -27.97 28.91 -13.23
C ILE A 200 -27.91 27.37 -13.25
N GLU A 201 -28.90 26.72 -13.85
CA GLU A 201 -28.96 25.25 -13.90
C GLU A 201 -27.83 24.66 -14.75
N ARG A 202 -27.49 25.29 -15.88
CA ARG A 202 -26.35 24.88 -16.71
C ARG A 202 -25.01 24.99 -15.98
N ASN A 203 -24.78 26.08 -15.24
CA ASN A 203 -23.53 26.25 -14.49
C ASN A 203 -23.39 25.22 -13.35
N LYS A 204 -24.50 24.87 -12.67
CA LYS A 204 -24.50 23.82 -11.63
C LYS A 204 -24.15 22.44 -12.18
N ARG A 205 -24.66 22.07 -13.36
CA ARG A 205 -24.29 20.80 -14.03
C ARG A 205 -22.79 20.74 -14.33
N HIS A 206 -22.24 21.83 -14.87
CA HIS A 206 -20.82 21.90 -15.19
C HIS A 206 -19.92 21.87 -13.94
N GLN A 207 -20.35 22.44 -12.80
CA GLN A 207 -19.64 22.26 -11.52
C GLN A 207 -19.55 20.80 -11.09
N ASN A 208 -20.62 20.02 -11.27
CA ASN A 208 -20.63 18.61 -10.90
C ASN A 208 -19.69 17.77 -11.76
N GLU A 209 -19.61 18.07 -13.06
CA GLU A 209 -18.65 17.42 -13.97
C GLU A 209 -17.21 17.69 -13.55
N LEU A 210 -16.87 18.94 -13.23
CA LEU A 210 -15.54 19.32 -12.73
C LEU A 210 -15.22 18.66 -11.39
N LYS A 211 -16.21 18.52 -10.50
CA LYS A 211 -16.06 17.80 -9.22
C LYS A 211 -15.73 16.33 -9.44
N HIS A 212 -16.45 15.65 -10.34
CA HIS A 212 -16.19 14.24 -10.66
C HIS A 212 -14.79 14.05 -11.28
N ASN A 213 -14.38 14.95 -12.18
CA ASN A 213 -13.04 14.93 -12.77
C ASN A 213 -11.94 15.15 -11.72
N ARG A 214 -12.13 16.08 -10.78
CA ARG A 214 -11.20 16.31 -9.66
C ARG A 214 -11.06 15.05 -8.80
N ASP A 215 -12.18 14.42 -8.44
CA ASP A 215 -12.18 13.24 -7.59
C ASP A 215 -11.49 12.05 -8.30
N ALA A 216 -11.68 11.89 -9.62
CA ALA A 216 -10.97 10.90 -10.43
C ALA A 216 -9.44 11.14 -10.45
N LEU A 217 -9.01 12.37 -10.72
CA LEU A 217 -7.59 12.76 -10.67
C LEU A 217 -6.98 12.59 -9.28
N GLN A 218 -7.78 12.80 -8.22
CA GLN A 218 -7.32 12.63 -6.84
C GLN A 218 -7.14 11.15 -6.47
N ASN A 219 -7.96 10.25 -7.01
CA ASN A 219 -7.75 8.81 -6.89
C ASN A 219 -6.49 8.35 -7.64
N GLU A 220 -6.29 8.84 -8.88
CA GLU A 220 -5.07 8.57 -9.65
C GLU A 220 -3.81 9.06 -8.90
N ARG A 221 -3.86 10.26 -8.31
CA ARG A 221 -2.78 10.76 -7.43
C ARG A 221 -2.51 9.83 -6.26
N GLN A 222 -3.55 9.29 -5.62
CA GLN A 222 -3.41 8.40 -4.47
C GLN A 222 -2.77 7.06 -4.86
N GLU A 223 -3.10 6.52 -6.03
CA GLU A 223 -2.48 5.31 -6.56
C GLU A 223 -1.00 5.53 -6.89
N LEU A 224 -0.67 6.60 -7.63
CA LEU A 224 0.72 6.96 -7.94
C LEU A 224 1.56 7.21 -6.68
N TRP A 225 0.96 7.82 -5.65
CA TRP A 225 1.62 8.03 -4.36
C TRP A 225 1.91 6.72 -3.61
N ARG A 226 0.98 5.75 -3.66
CA ARG A 226 1.23 4.41 -3.08
C ARG A 226 2.37 3.70 -3.81
N THR A 227 2.42 3.78 -5.14
CA THR A 227 3.50 3.18 -5.92
C THR A 227 4.84 3.87 -5.69
N GLU A 228 4.86 5.21 -5.58
CA GLU A 228 6.08 5.97 -5.26
C GLU A 228 6.63 5.59 -3.88
N SER A 229 5.75 5.50 -2.88
CA SER A 229 6.13 5.09 -1.52
C SER A 229 6.68 3.66 -1.49
N GLY A 230 6.04 2.72 -2.20
CA GLY A 230 6.53 1.35 -2.32
C GLY A 230 7.90 1.23 -3.02
N LEU A 231 8.10 1.98 -4.10
CA LEU A 231 9.40 2.06 -4.80
C LEU A 231 10.47 2.72 -3.91
N SER A 232 10.12 3.78 -3.17
CA SER A 232 11.02 4.46 -2.25
C SER A 232 11.47 3.55 -1.11
N GLN A 233 10.56 2.75 -0.54
CA GLN A 233 10.90 1.76 0.48
C GLN A 233 11.80 0.66 -0.08
N SER A 234 11.50 0.16 -1.28
CA SER A 234 12.32 -0.86 -1.95
C SER A 234 13.73 -0.34 -2.25
N LEU A 235 13.85 0.91 -2.70
CA LEU A 235 15.13 1.57 -2.92
C LEU A 235 15.91 1.74 -1.62
N GLN A 236 15.25 2.13 -0.53
CA GLN A 236 15.87 2.26 0.78
C GLN A 236 16.39 0.91 1.29
N ALA A 237 15.61 -0.16 1.14
CA ALA A 237 16.03 -1.52 1.49
C ALA A 237 17.25 -1.97 0.67
N CYS A 238 17.28 -1.69 -0.65
CA CYS A 238 18.45 -1.97 -1.48
C CYS A 238 19.68 -1.18 -1.02
N LYS A 239 19.54 0.09 -0.67
CA LYS A 239 20.63 0.93 -0.14
C LYS A 239 21.15 0.42 1.19
N GLU A 240 20.28 -0.02 2.08
CA GLU A 240 20.65 -0.63 3.35
C GLU A 240 21.41 -1.94 3.16
N GLU A 241 20.97 -2.80 2.23
CA GLU A 241 21.67 -4.05 1.92
C GLU A 241 23.04 -3.79 1.25
N ILE A 242 23.15 -2.77 0.38
CA ILE A 242 24.44 -2.33 -0.17
C ILE A 242 25.38 -1.90 0.95
N ASN A 243 24.89 -1.08 1.90
CA ASN A 243 25.70 -0.64 3.06
C ASN A 243 26.10 -1.82 3.95
N HIS A 244 25.22 -2.80 4.12
CA HIS A 244 25.50 -4.03 4.84
C HIS A 244 26.60 -4.85 4.15
N MET A 245 26.52 -5.04 2.83
CA MET A 245 27.59 -5.69 2.05
C MET A 245 28.91 -4.94 2.13
N ASP A 246 28.89 -3.61 2.05
CA ASP A 246 30.08 -2.77 2.22
C ASP A 246 30.69 -2.90 3.63
N MET A 247 29.85 -3.00 4.67
CA MET A 247 30.31 -3.21 6.04
C MET A 247 30.99 -4.58 6.21
N ILE A 248 30.40 -5.64 5.63
CA ILE A 248 31.00 -6.99 5.65
C ILE A 248 32.34 -6.97 4.90
N LEU A 249 32.39 -6.36 3.71
CA LEU A 249 33.62 -6.24 2.92
C LEU A 249 34.72 -5.49 3.71
N ARG A 250 34.37 -4.39 4.38
CA ARG A 250 35.26 -3.62 5.27
C ARG A 250 35.73 -4.44 6.49
N SER A 251 34.97 -5.42 6.97
CA SER A 251 35.44 -6.27 8.07
C SER A 251 36.53 -7.27 7.65
N ILE A 252 36.57 -7.63 6.36
CA ILE A 252 37.47 -8.64 5.79
C ILE A 252 38.77 -8.03 5.25
N VAL A 253 38.71 -6.78 4.78
CA VAL A 253 39.85 -6.07 4.20
C VAL A 253 40.76 -5.48 5.30
N PRO A 254 42.09 -5.51 5.15
CA PRO A 254 43.00 -4.87 6.10
C PRO A 254 42.71 -3.37 6.30
N LYS A 255 42.74 -2.91 7.56
CA LYS A 255 42.42 -1.51 7.93
C LYS A 255 43.22 -0.47 7.15
N ALA A 256 44.49 -0.74 6.85
CA ALA A 256 45.35 0.17 6.09
C ALA A 256 44.80 0.45 4.67
N ILE A 257 44.30 -0.58 4.00
CA ILE A 257 43.71 -0.48 2.66
C ILE A 257 42.36 0.26 2.74
N ILE A 258 41.54 -0.02 3.75
CA ILE A 258 40.24 0.66 3.95
C ILE A 258 40.42 2.15 4.13
N HIS A 259 41.34 2.56 5.01
CA HIS A 259 41.65 3.97 5.19
C HIS A 259 42.16 4.61 3.90
N GLY A 260 42.93 3.86 3.09
CA GLY A 260 43.38 4.28 1.77
C GLY A 260 42.21 4.49 0.80
N MET A 261 41.28 3.54 0.73
CA MET A 261 40.07 3.62 -0.09
C MET A 261 39.22 4.83 0.28
N ASP A 262 38.99 5.07 1.57
CA ASP A 262 38.21 6.20 2.07
C ASP A 262 38.91 7.54 1.76
N SER A 263 40.24 7.58 1.85
CA SER A 263 41.04 8.76 1.52
C SER A 263 40.97 9.11 0.03
N VAL A 264 41.09 8.11 -0.85
CA VAL A 264 40.92 8.30 -2.30
C VAL A 264 39.51 8.78 -2.61
N LYS A 265 38.48 8.14 -2.03
CA LYS A 265 37.08 8.53 -2.23
C LYS A 265 36.84 9.99 -1.85
N LYS A 266 37.31 10.41 -0.67
CA LYS A 266 37.20 11.79 -0.18
C LYS A 266 37.92 12.79 -1.09
N VAL A 267 39.10 12.44 -1.60
CA VAL A 267 39.85 13.28 -2.54
C VAL A 267 39.11 13.43 -3.86
N ILE A 268 38.61 12.33 -4.43
CA ILE A 268 37.82 12.36 -5.67
C ILE A 268 36.53 13.15 -5.50
N GLU A 269 35.80 12.99 -4.40
CA GLU A 269 34.59 13.78 -4.09
C GLU A 269 34.92 15.27 -3.93
N SER A 270 35.98 15.61 -3.20
CA SER A 270 36.46 16.98 -3.05
C SER A 270 36.88 17.63 -4.38
N LEU A 271 37.43 16.84 -5.31
CA LEU A 271 37.81 17.30 -6.65
C LEU A 271 36.59 17.47 -7.56
N ARG A 272 35.58 16.59 -7.45
CA ARG A 272 34.29 16.73 -8.16
C ARG A 272 33.55 18.00 -7.76
N SER A 273 33.43 18.28 -6.46
CA SER A 273 32.71 19.47 -5.97
C SER A 273 33.36 20.79 -6.40
N ARG A 274 34.70 20.81 -6.55
CA ARG A 274 35.45 22.03 -6.92
C ARG A 274 35.41 22.37 -8.41
N HIS A 275 34.84 21.53 -9.28
CA HIS A 275 34.75 21.72 -10.75
C HIS A 275 36.08 22.07 -11.47
N ALA A 276 37.21 22.03 -10.78
CA ALA A 276 38.46 22.66 -11.24
C ALA A 276 39.32 21.76 -12.14
N HIS A 277 39.11 20.44 -12.14
CA HIS A 277 39.95 19.47 -12.84
C HIS A 277 39.16 18.28 -13.44
N SER A 278 38.29 18.53 -14.42
CA SER A 278 37.49 17.49 -15.13
C SER A 278 38.34 16.28 -15.55
N ASN A 279 39.49 16.54 -16.18
CA ASN A 279 40.38 15.50 -16.70
C ASN A 279 40.97 14.55 -15.64
N LEU A 280 40.98 14.95 -14.35
CA LEU A 280 41.50 14.10 -13.26
C LEU A 280 40.45 13.12 -12.75
N VAL A 281 39.17 13.52 -12.78
CA VAL A 281 38.04 12.68 -12.36
C VAL A 281 37.72 11.65 -13.43
N ASP A 282 37.76 12.05 -14.70
CA ASP A 282 37.43 11.18 -15.84
C ASP A 282 38.49 10.09 -16.09
N GLY A 283 39.73 10.34 -15.66
CA GLY A 283 40.85 9.38 -15.78
C GLY A 283 41.03 8.44 -14.58
N TYR A 284 40.09 8.41 -13.62
CA TYR A 284 40.06 7.45 -12.51
C TYR A 284 38.94 6.42 -12.74
N TYR A 285 39.29 5.14 -12.87
CA TYR A 285 38.36 4.08 -13.27
C TYR A 285 37.87 3.21 -12.10
N GLY A 286 38.20 3.55 -10.86
CA GLY A 286 37.82 2.76 -9.69
C GLY A 286 38.82 1.65 -9.35
N MET A 287 38.38 0.68 -8.54
CA MET A 287 39.24 -0.43 -8.08
C MET A 287 39.23 -1.61 -9.05
N LEU A 288 40.27 -2.43 -9.03
CA LEU A 288 40.33 -3.64 -9.87
C LEU A 288 39.11 -4.54 -9.67
N ILE A 289 38.67 -4.76 -8.42
CA ILE A 289 37.52 -5.62 -8.09
C ILE A 289 36.18 -5.15 -8.69
N GLU A 290 36.08 -3.88 -9.11
CA GLU A 290 34.86 -3.30 -9.71
C GLU A 290 34.87 -3.38 -11.24
N ASN A 291 36.02 -3.70 -11.85
CA ASN A 291 36.27 -3.60 -13.29
C ASN A 291 36.39 -4.95 -14.02
N PHE A 292 36.04 -6.07 -13.37
CA PHE A 292 35.92 -7.38 -14.03
C PHE A 292 34.85 -8.25 -13.37
N GLN A 293 34.37 -9.25 -14.11
CA GLN A 293 33.44 -10.27 -13.63
C GLN A 293 33.95 -11.67 -13.95
N THR A 294 33.50 -12.67 -13.18
CA THR A 294 33.87 -14.09 -13.38
C THR A 294 32.78 -15.00 -12.84
N ASP A 295 32.81 -16.28 -13.21
CA ASP A 295 31.88 -17.29 -12.68
C ASP A 295 32.19 -17.58 -11.19
N LYS A 296 31.15 -17.82 -10.40
CA LYS A 296 31.21 -18.20 -8.98
C LYS A 296 32.16 -19.36 -8.72
N ARG A 297 32.30 -20.29 -9.69
CA ARG A 297 33.22 -21.43 -9.63
C ARG A 297 34.70 -21.03 -9.49
N PHE A 298 35.07 -19.85 -9.97
CA PHE A 298 36.45 -19.37 -9.98
C PHE A 298 36.75 -18.31 -8.91
N TYR A 299 35.78 -17.92 -8.08
CA TYR A 299 35.96 -16.85 -7.08
C TYR A 299 37.17 -17.08 -6.17
N THR A 300 37.28 -18.27 -5.57
CA THR A 300 38.40 -18.59 -4.67
C THR A 300 39.76 -18.50 -5.38
N ALA A 301 39.85 -19.06 -6.59
CA ALA A 301 41.08 -19.05 -7.36
C ALA A 301 41.50 -17.62 -7.77
N VAL A 302 40.55 -16.82 -8.25
CA VAL A 302 40.81 -15.43 -8.67
C VAL A 302 41.15 -14.55 -7.47
N GLU A 303 40.44 -14.72 -6.35
CA GLU A 303 40.67 -13.98 -5.11
C GLU A 303 42.05 -14.25 -4.52
N MET A 304 42.47 -15.52 -4.46
CA MET A 304 43.79 -15.90 -3.95
C MET A 304 44.93 -15.50 -4.90
N THR A 305 44.66 -15.42 -6.20
CA THR A 305 45.65 -14.98 -7.19
C THR A 305 45.92 -13.47 -7.10
N ALA A 306 44.88 -12.65 -7.03
CA ALA A 306 45.00 -11.20 -6.92
C ALA A 306 45.34 -10.74 -5.50
N GLY A 307 44.81 -11.39 -4.47
CA GLY A 307 44.99 -11.02 -3.07
C GLY A 307 44.55 -9.57 -2.80
N ASN A 308 45.46 -8.75 -2.26
CA ASN A 308 45.19 -7.34 -1.99
C ASN A 308 45.16 -6.46 -3.26
N LYS A 309 45.67 -6.95 -4.40
CA LYS A 309 45.65 -6.21 -5.67
C LYS A 309 44.23 -5.94 -6.18
N LEU A 310 43.23 -6.68 -5.68
CA LEU A 310 41.81 -6.44 -5.95
C LEU A 310 41.38 -5.00 -5.59
N PHE A 311 42.01 -4.39 -4.58
CA PHE A 311 41.66 -3.05 -4.10
C PHE A 311 42.58 -1.95 -4.66
N TYR A 312 43.42 -2.28 -5.64
CA TYR A 312 44.28 -1.28 -6.28
C TYR A 312 43.45 -0.48 -7.28
N HIS A 313 43.75 0.82 -7.37
CA HIS A 313 42.97 1.77 -8.15
C HIS A 313 43.51 1.88 -9.58
N ILE A 314 42.66 1.69 -10.58
CA ILE A 314 43.03 1.81 -11.99
C ILE A 314 42.92 3.29 -12.40
N VAL A 315 44.00 3.83 -12.98
CA VAL A 315 44.07 5.21 -13.47
C VAL A 315 44.62 5.24 -14.89
N GLU A 316 44.15 6.19 -15.70
CA GLU A 316 44.56 6.33 -17.08
C GLU A 316 46.07 6.59 -17.22
N ASN A 317 46.58 7.53 -16.40
CA ASN A 317 47.97 7.96 -16.43
C ASN A 317 48.57 8.01 -15.02
N ASP A 318 49.85 7.69 -14.91
CA ASP A 318 50.69 7.89 -13.71
C ASP A 318 50.54 9.30 -13.08
N ARG A 319 50.42 10.34 -13.92
CA ARG A 319 50.20 11.72 -13.47
C ARG A 319 48.94 11.88 -12.59
N ILE A 320 47.89 11.11 -12.89
CA ILE A 320 46.63 11.14 -12.14
C ILE A 320 46.84 10.53 -10.76
N GLY A 321 47.49 9.37 -10.71
CA GLY A 321 47.87 8.71 -9.46
C GLY A 321 48.75 9.59 -8.57
N THR A 322 49.76 10.26 -9.15
CA THR A 322 50.63 11.19 -8.40
C THR A 322 49.86 12.36 -7.81
N LYS A 323 48.96 12.99 -8.58
CA LYS A 323 48.13 14.10 -8.10
C LYS A 323 47.18 13.68 -6.97
N ILE A 324 46.59 12.49 -7.06
CA ILE A 324 45.75 11.96 -5.98
C ILE A 324 46.58 11.76 -4.71
N LEU A 325 47.80 11.20 -4.83
CA LEU A 325 48.72 11.05 -3.70
C LEU A 325 49.17 12.39 -3.10
N GLU A 326 49.47 13.39 -3.94
CA GLU A 326 49.80 14.75 -3.49
C GLU A 326 48.65 15.35 -2.67
N GLU A 327 47.41 15.17 -3.13
CA GLU A 327 46.22 15.69 -2.44
C GLU A 327 45.94 14.96 -1.12
N ILE A 328 46.12 13.63 -1.10
CA ILE A 328 46.05 12.81 0.14
C ILE A 328 47.08 13.30 1.15
N ASN A 329 48.33 13.52 0.72
CA ASN A 329 49.41 14.00 1.59
C ASN A 329 49.17 15.44 2.06
N ARG A 330 48.67 16.32 1.18
CA ARG A 330 48.30 17.70 1.51
C ARG A 330 47.23 17.75 2.59
N GLN A 331 46.23 16.86 2.50
CA GLN A 331 45.15 16.75 3.47
C GLN A 331 45.50 15.86 4.69
N ARG A 332 46.71 15.28 4.73
CA ARG A 332 47.20 14.36 5.78
C ARG A 332 46.22 13.21 6.05
N LEU A 333 45.67 12.62 4.99
CA LEU A 333 44.72 11.51 5.13
C LEU A 333 45.45 10.17 5.36
N PRO A 334 44.92 9.29 6.23
CA PRO A 334 45.57 8.02 6.58
C PRO A 334 45.30 6.90 5.55
N GLY A 335 46.22 5.94 5.43
CA GLY A 335 46.00 4.69 4.70
C GLY A 335 47.03 4.37 3.64
N GLU A 336 46.99 3.13 3.14
CA GLU A 336 47.84 2.66 2.05
C GLU A 336 47.05 2.64 0.75
N VAL A 337 47.57 3.29 -0.29
CA VAL A 337 46.92 3.40 -1.59
C VAL A 337 47.88 2.96 -2.68
N ASN A 338 47.42 2.06 -3.54
CA ASN A 338 48.19 1.54 -4.67
C ASN A 338 47.42 1.81 -5.97
N PHE A 339 48.14 2.22 -7.03
CA PHE A 339 47.56 2.58 -8.32
C PHE A 339 48.10 1.71 -9.45
N PHE A 340 47.24 1.41 -10.41
CA PHE A 340 47.55 0.79 -11.70
C PHE A 340 47.47 1.82 -12.82
N PRO A 341 48.59 2.45 -13.21
CA PRO A 341 48.64 3.37 -14.33
C PRO A 341 48.65 2.63 -15.67
N LEU A 342 47.58 2.76 -16.46
CA LEU A 342 47.45 2.08 -17.75
C LEU A 342 48.61 2.40 -18.71
N ASN A 343 49.10 3.63 -18.69
CA ASN A 343 50.21 4.08 -19.54
C ASN A 343 51.59 3.48 -19.20
N ARG A 344 51.80 2.95 -18.00
CA ARG A 344 53.12 2.45 -17.54
C ARG A 344 53.17 0.94 -17.31
N ILE A 345 52.03 0.27 -17.21
CA ILE A 345 52.01 -1.17 -16.93
C ILE A 345 52.52 -1.94 -18.15
N GLN A 346 53.68 -2.55 -17.97
CA GLN A 346 54.22 -3.50 -18.94
C GLN A 346 53.63 -4.87 -18.67
N TYR A 347 53.09 -5.48 -19.71
CA TYR A 347 52.69 -6.88 -19.71
C TYR A 347 53.35 -7.60 -20.88
N ARG A 348 53.56 -8.90 -20.73
CA ARG A 348 54.04 -9.76 -21.81
C ARG A 348 52.91 -10.72 -22.18
N PRO A 349 52.55 -10.86 -23.46
CA PRO A 349 51.66 -11.94 -23.87
C PRO A 349 52.38 -13.27 -23.62
N HIS A 350 51.67 -14.21 -23.01
CA HIS A 350 52.17 -15.55 -22.75
C HIS A 350 51.49 -16.53 -23.71
N GLU A 351 52.26 -17.45 -24.28
CA GLU A 351 51.69 -18.60 -24.97
C GLU A 351 51.19 -19.58 -23.91
N TYR A 352 49.91 -19.91 -23.99
CA TYR A 352 49.26 -20.77 -23.01
C TYR A 352 49.30 -22.24 -23.46
N PRO A 353 49.60 -23.19 -22.56
CA PRO A 353 49.62 -24.60 -22.91
C PRO A 353 48.22 -25.09 -23.28
N GLN A 354 48.09 -25.74 -24.44
CA GLN A 354 46.83 -26.38 -24.85
C GLN A 354 46.72 -27.76 -24.19
N ASN A 355 46.27 -27.78 -22.94
CA ASN A 355 46.06 -29.00 -22.16
C ASN A 355 44.64 -29.01 -21.57
N GLN A 356 43.92 -30.14 -21.66
CA GLN A 356 42.54 -30.27 -21.17
C GLN A 356 42.40 -30.08 -19.64
N TYR A 357 43.48 -30.24 -18.89
CA TYR A 357 43.49 -30.13 -17.43
C TYR A 357 43.89 -28.75 -16.90
N VAL A 358 44.16 -27.79 -17.80
CA VAL A 358 44.71 -26.48 -17.47
C VAL A 358 43.98 -25.38 -18.24
N LEU A 359 43.51 -24.36 -17.54
CA LEU A 359 42.82 -23.22 -18.12
C LEU A 359 43.56 -21.92 -17.80
N PRO A 360 43.84 -21.05 -18.78
CA PRO A 360 44.37 -19.71 -18.51
C PRO A 360 43.36 -18.89 -17.69
N MET A 361 43.79 -18.32 -16.57
CA MET A 361 42.89 -17.59 -15.68
C MET A 361 42.26 -16.38 -16.38
N ILE A 362 43.04 -15.66 -17.19
CA ILE A 362 42.55 -14.45 -17.89
C ILE A 362 41.37 -14.73 -18.84
N ASN A 363 41.30 -15.92 -19.43
CA ASN A 363 40.22 -16.29 -20.35
C ASN A 363 38.89 -16.56 -19.62
N GLN A 364 38.92 -16.70 -18.30
CA GLN A 364 37.73 -16.92 -17.46
C GLN A 364 37.22 -15.62 -16.81
N LEU A 365 37.83 -14.48 -17.17
CA LEU A 365 37.45 -13.15 -16.69
C LEU A 365 36.79 -12.36 -17.82
N GLN A 366 35.71 -11.67 -17.50
CA GLN A 366 35.03 -10.72 -18.39
C GLN A 366 35.43 -9.30 -17.97
N PHE A 367 36.03 -8.53 -18.88
CA PHE A 367 36.50 -7.17 -18.62
C PHE A 367 36.57 -6.37 -19.92
N GLU A 368 36.63 -5.05 -19.80
CA GLU A 368 36.78 -4.14 -20.94
C GLU A 368 38.21 -4.20 -21.52
N GLU A 369 38.35 -4.21 -22.84
CA GLU A 369 39.65 -4.33 -23.53
C GLU A 369 40.66 -3.25 -23.12
N ARG A 370 40.17 -2.05 -22.75
CA ARG A 370 41.00 -0.96 -22.21
C ARG A 370 41.82 -1.37 -20.99
N PHE A 371 41.30 -2.28 -20.16
CA PHE A 371 41.95 -2.77 -18.95
C PHE A 371 42.83 -4.00 -19.16
N LEU A 372 42.97 -4.48 -20.41
CA LEU A 372 43.80 -5.63 -20.75
C LEU A 372 45.24 -5.56 -20.19
N PRO A 373 45.95 -4.42 -20.18
CA PRO A 373 47.30 -4.34 -19.60
C PRO A 373 47.34 -4.70 -18.11
N VAL A 374 46.35 -4.24 -17.35
CA VAL A 374 46.22 -4.51 -15.91
C VAL A 374 45.83 -5.97 -15.67
N MET A 375 44.86 -6.46 -16.44
CA MET A 375 44.37 -7.84 -16.31
C MET A 375 45.46 -8.85 -16.66
N GLN A 376 46.22 -8.61 -17.73
CA GLN A 376 47.39 -9.42 -18.09
C GLN A 376 48.49 -9.35 -17.01
N HIS A 377 48.75 -8.18 -16.44
CA HIS A 377 49.72 -8.04 -15.36
C HIS A 377 49.33 -8.81 -14.08
N CYS A 378 48.03 -8.82 -13.73
CA CYS A 378 47.53 -9.45 -12.52
C CYS A 378 47.27 -10.95 -12.67
N PHE A 379 46.69 -11.38 -13.79
CA PHE A 379 46.18 -12.73 -13.99
C PHE A 379 46.83 -13.49 -15.15
N GLY A 380 47.55 -12.79 -16.03
CA GLY A 380 48.10 -13.35 -17.26
C GLY A 380 49.17 -14.43 -17.07
N LYS A 381 49.87 -14.43 -15.92
CA LYS A 381 50.90 -15.43 -15.56
C LYS A 381 50.36 -16.61 -14.73
N THR A 382 49.04 -16.70 -14.57
CA THR A 382 48.41 -17.71 -13.69
C THR A 382 47.55 -18.69 -14.48
N LEU A 383 47.74 -19.98 -14.23
CA LEU A 383 47.00 -21.09 -14.81
C LEU A 383 46.14 -21.79 -13.76
N ILE A 384 44.89 -22.07 -14.08
CA ILE A 384 43.95 -22.83 -13.25
C ILE A 384 44.12 -24.31 -13.59
N CYS A 385 44.51 -25.11 -12.60
CA CYS A 385 44.75 -26.55 -12.74
C CYS A 385 43.69 -27.34 -11.98
N ARG A 386 43.35 -28.54 -12.47
CA ARG A 386 42.36 -29.41 -11.82
C ARG A 386 42.77 -29.85 -10.40
N ASN A 387 44.02 -30.29 -10.25
CA ASN A 387 44.57 -30.84 -9.00
C ASN A 387 45.96 -30.25 -8.69
N MET A 388 46.40 -30.36 -7.44
CA MET A 388 47.71 -29.87 -6.97
C MET A 388 48.90 -30.53 -7.68
N ASP A 389 48.81 -31.83 -8.00
CA ASP A 389 49.90 -32.55 -8.66
C ASP A 389 50.17 -31.99 -10.07
N VAL A 390 49.09 -31.76 -10.81
CA VAL A 390 49.12 -31.12 -12.13
C VAL A 390 49.66 -29.69 -12.00
N ALA A 391 49.21 -28.94 -10.98
CA ALA A 391 49.70 -27.59 -10.72
C ALA A 391 51.22 -27.56 -10.47
N THR A 392 51.75 -28.53 -9.72
CA THR A 392 53.18 -28.63 -9.41
C THR A 392 54.01 -29.00 -10.64
N GLN A 393 53.51 -29.90 -11.49
CA GLN A 393 54.16 -30.27 -12.73
C GLN A 393 54.19 -29.10 -13.72
N MET A 394 53.03 -28.45 -13.95
CA MET A 394 52.87 -27.36 -14.89
C MET A 394 53.64 -26.09 -14.47
N ALA A 395 53.71 -25.80 -13.17
CA ALA A 395 54.48 -24.66 -12.68
C ALA A 395 55.99 -24.79 -12.95
N ARG A 396 56.51 -26.03 -12.98
CA ARG A 396 57.91 -26.33 -13.28
C ARG A 396 58.21 -26.34 -14.78
N SER A 397 57.32 -26.92 -15.60
CA SER A 397 57.53 -27.02 -17.05
C SER A 397 57.37 -25.68 -17.76
N GLU A 398 56.26 -24.98 -17.50
CA GLU A 398 55.88 -23.76 -18.23
C GLU A 398 56.38 -22.47 -17.57
N ARG A 399 56.98 -22.55 -16.36
CA ARG A 399 57.40 -21.39 -15.55
C ARG A 399 56.27 -20.38 -15.28
N MET A 400 55.04 -20.86 -15.24
CA MET A 400 53.83 -20.11 -14.92
C MET A 400 53.38 -20.41 -13.48
N ASP A 401 52.68 -19.48 -12.86
CA ASP A 401 52.08 -19.75 -11.55
C ASP A 401 50.82 -20.60 -11.77
N CYS A 402 50.61 -21.62 -10.94
CA CYS A 402 49.47 -22.52 -11.06
C CYS A 402 48.60 -22.44 -9.80
N ILE A 403 47.29 -22.56 -9.95
CA ILE A 403 46.33 -22.53 -8.83
C ILE A 403 45.22 -23.56 -9.03
N THR A 404 44.77 -24.19 -7.96
CA THR A 404 43.61 -25.10 -7.97
C THR A 404 42.30 -24.33 -7.79
N LEU A 405 41.17 -24.96 -8.11
CA LEU A 405 39.84 -24.38 -7.82
C LEU A 405 39.60 -24.17 -6.31
N GLU A 406 40.25 -24.98 -5.46
CA GLU A 406 40.17 -24.88 -4.00
C GLU A 406 41.00 -23.70 -3.44
N GLY A 407 41.83 -23.04 -4.26
CA GLY A 407 42.61 -21.85 -3.87
C GLY A 407 44.07 -22.11 -3.54
N ASP A 408 44.56 -23.34 -3.72
CA ASP A 408 45.95 -23.68 -3.45
C ASP A 408 46.85 -23.27 -4.63
N ARG A 409 47.88 -22.49 -4.33
CA ARG A 409 48.81 -21.90 -5.31
C ARG A 409 50.18 -22.56 -5.27
N VAL A 410 50.70 -22.84 -6.46
CA VAL A 410 52.10 -23.21 -6.72
C VAL A 410 52.74 -22.11 -7.55
N SER A 411 53.74 -21.43 -6.99
CA SER A 411 54.53 -20.46 -7.77
C SER A 411 55.48 -21.18 -8.72
N SER A 412 55.72 -20.57 -9.88
CA SER A 412 56.82 -20.91 -10.80
C SER A 412 58.21 -20.99 -10.14
N ARG A 413 58.38 -20.37 -8.96
CA ARG A 413 59.61 -20.44 -8.15
C ARG A 413 59.60 -21.56 -7.08
N GLY A 414 58.56 -22.39 -7.06
CA GLY A 414 58.45 -23.55 -6.16
C GLY A 414 57.83 -23.26 -4.78
N ALA A 415 57.36 -22.03 -4.51
CA ALA A 415 56.61 -21.74 -3.29
C ALA A 415 55.21 -22.36 -3.37
N LEU A 416 54.84 -23.12 -2.34
CA LEU A 416 53.49 -23.70 -2.17
C LEU A 416 52.73 -22.88 -1.13
N THR A 417 51.52 -22.45 -1.45
CA THR A 417 50.66 -21.69 -0.55
C THR A 417 49.26 -22.28 -0.63
N GLY A 418 48.75 -22.80 0.48
CA GLY A 418 47.44 -23.44 0.55
C GLY A 418 46.82 -23.27 1.93
N GLY A 419 45.52 -23.52 2.02
CA GLY A 419 44.75 -23.35 3.26
C GLY A 419 43.24 -23.40 3.03
N PHE A 420 42.47 -23.39 4.13
CA PHE A 420 41.01 -23.38 4.04
C PHE A 420 40.49 -21.97 3.76
N CYS A 421 39.91 -21.77 2.58
CA CYS A 421 39.20 -20.55 2.21
C CYS A 421 37.71 -20.66 2.56
N ASP A 422 37.24 -19.83 3.50
CA ASP A 422 35.82 -19.76 3.79
C ASP A 422 35.08 -19.00 2.69
N VAL A 423 34.22 -19.71 1.95
CA VAL A 423 33.40 -19.17 0.86
C VAL A 423 32.51 -18.02 1.34
N ARG A 424 32.06 -18.03 2.61
CA ARG A 424 31.22 -16.96 3.18
C ARG A 424 31.94 -15.63 3.32
N ARG A 425 33.28 -15.66 3.35
CA ARG A 425 34.14 -14.47 3.42
C ARG A 425 34.73 -14.09 2.06
N SER A 426 34.23 -14.68 0.97
CA SER A 426 34.73 -14.35 -0.37
C SER A 426 34.42 -12.89 -0.71
N ARG A 427 35.48 -12.12 -0.95
CA ARG A 427 35.41 -10.69 -1.30
C ARG A 427 34.72 -10.49 -2.66
N LEU A 428 34.98 -11.38 -3.61
CA LEU A 428 34.39 -11.32 -4.95
C LEU A 428 32.88 -11.62 -4.92
N GLN A 429 32.44 -12.55 -4.07
CA GLN A 429 31.01 -12.84 -3.92
C GLN A 429 30.25 -11.63 -3.37
N LEU A 430 30.77 -10.99 -2.31
CA LEU A 430 30.18 -9.79 -1.71
C LEU A 430 30.15 -8.63 -2.71
N GLN A 431 31.23 -8.43 -3.47
CA GLN A 431 31.30 -7.40 -4.50
C GLN A 431 30.32 -7.64 -5.66
N SER A 432 30.15 -8.89 -6.09
CA SER A 432 29.17 -9.25 -7.13
C SER A 432 27.73 -9.01 -6.67
N GLN A 433 27.41 -9.37 -5.42
CA GLN A 433 26.09 -9.08 -4.82
C GLN A 433 25.84 -7.56 -4.71
N ARG A 434 26.84 -6.82 -4.21
CA ARG A 434 26.81 -5.35 -4.14
C ARG A 434 26.58 -4.72 -5.52
N TRP A 435 27.23 -5.21 -6.57
CA TRP A 435 27.06 -4.71 -7.94
C TRP A 435 25.64 -4.95 -8.46
N ASN A 436 25.08 -6.14 -8.27
CA ASN A 436 23.69 -6.44 -8.65
C ASN A 436 22.68 -5.55 -7.91
N LEU A 437 22.85 -5.38 -6.59
CA LEU A 437 22.00 -4.50 -5.79
C LEU A 437 22.10 -3.05 -6.25
N LYS A 438 23.30 -2.61 -6.64
CA LYS A 438 23.52 -1.26 -7.16
C LYS A 438 22.80 -1.03 -8.49
N GLN A 439 22.83 -2.01 -9.41
CA GLN A 439 22.06 -1.95 -10.66
C GLN A 439 20.55 -1.90 -10.40
N GLN A 440 20.05 -2.73 -9.48
CA GLN A 440 18.64 -2.69 -9.07
C GLN A 440 18.25 -1.33 -8.45
N ALA A 441 19.13 -0.74 -7.63
CA ALA A 441 18.90 0.58 -7.06
C ALA A 441 18.85 1.68 -8.13
N GLU A 442 19.73 1.64 -9.14
CA GLU A 442 19.72 2.59 -10.27
C GLU A 442 18.43 2.48 -11.11
N GLU A 443 17.95 1.25 -11.34
CA GLU A 443 16.67 1.02 -12.03
C GLU A 443 15.48 1.55 -11.21
N LEU A 444 15.43 1.25 -9.91
CA LEU A 444 14.40 1.76 -9.00
C LEU A 444 14.43 3.29 -8.89
N GLU A 445 15.62 3.91 -8.88
CA GLU A 445 15.77 5.38 -8.89
C GLU A 445 15.18 6.00 -10.16
N THR A 446 15.41 5.37 -11.31
CA THR A 446 14.87 5.82 -12.60
C THR A 446 13.34 5.72 -12.62
N GLN A 447 12.79 4.60 -12.14
CA GLN A 447 11.34 4.39 -12.04
C GLN A 447 10.69 5.40 -11.08
N LEU A 448 11.31 5.62 -9.92
CA LEU A 448 10.85 6.57 -8.91
C LEU A 448 10.91 8.03 -9.42
N HIS A 449 11.91 8.38 -10.22
CA HIS A 449 11.97 9.69 -10.87
C HIS A 449 10.81 9.89 -11.85
N SER A 450 10.53 8.91 -12.71
CA SER A 450 9.40 8.97 -13.65
C SER A 450 8.04 9.07 -12.92
N GLN A 451 7.86 8.31 -11.84
CA GLN A 451 6.65 8.37 -11.01
C GLN A 451 6.45 9.74 -10.33
N ARG A 452 7.53 10.38 -9.85
CA ARG A 452 7.47 11.74 -9.29
C ARG A 452 7.10 12.80 -10.33
N GLU A 453 7.57 12.63 -11.57
CA GLU A 453 7.20 13.52 -12.67
C GLU A 453 5.69 13.38 -12.99
N GLN A 454 5.18 12.15 -13.05
CA GLN A 454 3.75 11.89 -13.24
C GLN A 454 2.89 12.49 -12.11
N LEU A 455 3.30 12.33 -10.85
CA LEU A 455 2.63 12.96 -9.71
C LEU A 455 2.57 14.49 -9.87
N THR A 456 3.67 15.12 -10.26
CA THR A 456 3.73 16.57 -10.48
C THR A 456 2.75 17.01 -11.57
N VAL A 457 2.63 16.25 -12.66
CA VAL A 457 1.67 16.52 -13.75
C VAL A 457 0.23 16.40 -13.26
N ILE A 458 -0.11 15.35 -12.51
CA ILE A 458 -1.46 15.13 -11.96
C ILE A 458 -1.83 16.22 -10.95
N GLU A 459 -0.90 16.63 -10.07
CA GLU A 459 -1.10 17.75 -9.15
C GLU A 459 -1.37 19.06 -9.90
N GLY A 460 -0.65 19.31 -10.99
CA GLY A 460 -0.92 20.44 -11.90
C GLY A 460 -2.35 20.40 -12.47
N LYS A 461 -2.83 19.24 -12.92
CA LYS A 461 -4.21 19.06 -13.42
C LYS A 461 -5.25 19.31 -12.32
N ILE A 462 -5.04 18.78 -11.11
CA ILE A 462 -5.95 18.97 -9.97
C ILE A 462 -6.07 20.46 -9.61
N ASN A 463 -4.94 21.17 -9.59
CA ASN A 463 -4.92 22.62 -9.34
C ASN A 463 -5.65 23.41 -10.44
N GLY A 464 -5.51 23.00 -11.70
CA GLY A 464 -6.26 23.56 -12.83
C GLY A 464 -7.78 23.41 -12.68
N VAL A 465 -8.25 22.18 -12.47
CA VAL A 465 -9.68 21.88 -12.26
C VAL A 465 -10.23 22.60 -11.02
N SER A 466 -9.46 22.68 -9.94
CA SER A 466 -9.86 23.38 -8.71
C SER A 466 -10.03 24.88 -8.94
N SER A 467 -9.15 25.51 -9.74
CA SER A 467 -9.27 26.92 -10.10
C SER A 467 -10.50 27.20 -10.98
N GLU A 468 -10.78 26.32 -11.95
CA GLU A 468 -11.97 26.43 -12.79
C GLU A 468 -13.26 26.30 -11.97
N MET A 469 -13.28 25.34 -11.05
CA MET A 469 -14.42 25.12 -10.15
C MET A 469 -14.71 26.36 -9.29
N GLN A 470 -13.67 27.00 -8.73
CA GLN A 470 -13.83 28.22 -7.91
C GLN A 470 -14.34 29.42 -8.73
N LYS A 471 -13.89 29.59 -9.98
CA LYS A 471 -14.40 30.62 -10.90
C LYS A 471 -15.87 30.41 -11.23
N LEU A 472 -16.25 29.15 -11.46
CA LEU A 472 -17.63 28.80 -11.78
C LEU A 472 -18.55 28.96 -10.56
N GLU A 473 -18.05 28.67 -9.36
CA GLU A 473 -18.76 28.84 -8.10
C GLU A 473 -19.06 30.30 -7.80
N THR A 474 -18.06 31.17 -7.90
CA THR A 474 -18.25 32.62 -7.74
C THR A 474 -19.18 33.22 -8.79
N LYS A 475 -19.14 32.74 -10.04
CA LYS A 475 -20.08 33.16 -11.09
C LYS A 475 -21.51 32.71 -10.79
N THR A 476 -21.69 31.48 -10.32
CA THR A 476 -23.00 30.91 -10.00
C THR A 476 -23.61 31.60 -8.77
N GLY A 477 -22.81 31.88 -7.73
CA GLY A 477 -23.25 32.64 -6.55
C GLY A 477 -23.80 34.01 -6.92
N LYS A 478 -23.08 34.78 -7.75
CA LYS A 478 -23.57 36.08 -8.24
C LYS A 478 -24.89 35.99 -9.02
N MET A 479 -25.07 34.93 -9.83
CA MET A 479 -26.33 34.73 -10.56
C MET A 479 -27.49 34.36 -9.63
N ILE A 480 -27.23 33.59 -8.56
CA ILE A 480 -28.24 33.27 -7.54
C ILE A 480 -28.68 34.53 -6.81
N ASP A 481 -27.74 35.39 -6.38
CA ASP A 481 -28.08 36.66 -5.70
C ASP A 481 -28.96 37.57 -6.57
N VAL A 482 -28.69 37.62 -7.89
CA VAL A 482 -29.50 38.40 -8.84
C VAL A 482 -30.88 37.77 -9.02
N TYR A 483 -30.96 36.44 -9.13
CA TYR A 483 -32.23 35.72 -9.25
C TYR A 483 -33.13 35.89 -8.01
N GLU A 484 -32.56 35.83 -6.80
CA GLU A 484 -33.30 36.04 -5.55
C GLU A 484 -33.91 37.45 -5.47
N LYS A 485 -33.13 38.48 -5.86
CA LYS A 485 -33.63 39.86 -5.94
C LYS A 485 -34.78 39.99 -6.94
N LEU A 486 -34.61 39.48 -8.16
CA LEU A 486 -35.65 39.51 -9.18
C LEU A 486 -36.91 38.74 -8.75
N GLN A 487 -36.76 37.64 -8.00
CA GLN A 487 -37.90 36.88 -7.47
C GLN A 487 -38.66 37.67 -6.40
N GLN A 488 -37.94 38.38 -5.53
CA GLN A 488 -38.52 39.26 -4.50
C GLN A 488 -39.27 40.43 -5.14
N ASP A 489 -38.68 41.08 -6.16
CA ASP A 489 -39.32 42.14 -6.92
C ASP A 489 -40.59 41.62 -7.63
N GLY A 490 -40.52 40.44 -8.24
CA GLY A 490 -41.68 39.80 -8.87
C GLY A 490 -42.79 39.41 -7.89
N ARG A 491 -42.48 39.22 -6.60
CA ARG A 491 -43.50 39.01 -5.55
C ARG A 491 -44.18 40.32 -5.18
N LEU A 492 -43.41 41.38 -4.94
CA LEU A 492 -43.93 42.71 -4.63
C LEU A 492 -44.85 43.23 -5.74
N LEU A 493 -44.44 43.10 -7.00
CA LEU A 493 -45.25 43.48 -8.16
C LEU A 493 -46.57 42.70 -8.25
N ARG A 494 -46.59 41.42 -7.83
CA ARG A 494 -47.82 40.62 -7.80
C ARG A 494 -48.78 41.06 -6.68
N GLU A 495 -48.24 41.38 -5.51
CA GLU A 495 -49.01 41.93 -4.38
C GLU A 495 -49.62 43.29 -4.76
N GLU A 496 -48.84 44.18 -5.40
CA GLU A 496 -49.34 45.44 -5.95
C GLU A 496 -50.43 45.23 -7.00
N ARG A 497 -50.24 44.27 -7.92
CA ARG A 497 -51.26 43.93 -8.94
C ARG A 497 -52.56 43.48 -8.29
N GLN A 498 -52.49 42.66 -7.25
CA GLN A 498 -53.67 42.20 -6.52
C GLN A 498 -54.41 43.36 -5.83
N MET A 499 -53.68 44.28 -5.20
CA MET A 499 -54.26 45.48 -4.58
C MET A 499 -54.93 46.39 -5.61
N LEU A 500 -54.29 46.61 -6.76
CA LEU A 500 -54.87 47.36 -7.87
C LEU A 500 -56.15 46.68 -8.42
N GLN A 501 -56.14 45.35 -8.52
CA GLN A 501 -57.28 44.57 -8.99
C GLN A 501 -58.47 44.63 -8.02
N GLN A 502 -58.23 44.66 -6.70
CA GLN A 502 -59.27 44.91 -5.70
C GLN A 502 -59.82 46.35 -5.76
N SER A 503 -58.98 47.34 -6.07
CA SER A 503 -59.39 48.75 -6.25
C SER A 503 -60.20 48.99 -7.53
N LYS A 504 -60.00 48.17 -8.57
CA LYS A 504 -60.69 48.26 -9.85
C LYS A 504 -62.20 48.03 -9.72
N HIS A 505 -62.61 47.04 -8.94
CA HIS A 505 -64.02 46.63 -8.86
C HIS A 505 -64.98 47.71 -8.29
N PRO A 506 -64.64 48.43 -7.20
CA PRO A 506 -65.43 49.58 -6.73
C PRO A 506 -65.50 50.71 -7.76
N LYS A 507 -64.42 50.95 -8.51
CA LYS A 507 -64.36 51.99 -9.55
C LYS A 507 -65.21 51.65 -10.77
N GLU A 508 -65.28 50.38 -11.16
CA GLU A 508 -66.20 49.90 -12.21
C GLU A 508 -67.66 50.12 -11.82
N ARG A 509 -68.02 49.86 -10.56
CA ARG A 509 -69.38 50.16 -10.04
C ARG A 509 -69.69 51.65 -10.06
N GLN A 510 -68.72 52.49 -9.66
CA GLN A 510 -68.85 53.94 -9.75
C GLN A 510 -69.01 54.41 -11.21
N LEU A 511 -68.25 53.82 -12.13
CA LEU A 511 -68.31 54.14 -13.55
C LEU A 511 -69.69 53.81 -14.14
N SER A 512 -70.24 52.63 -13.85
CA SER A 512 -71.61 52.26 -14.28
C SER A 512 -72.68 53.20 -13.70
N SER A 513 -72.53 53.63 -12.44
CA SER A 513 -73.46 54.62 -11.86
C SER A 513 -73.38 56.00 -12.52
N LEU A 514 -72.16 56.40 -12.90
CA LEU A 514 -71.89 57.65 -13.61
C LEU A 514 -72.40 57.61 -15.05
N GLU A 515 -72.26 56.48 -15.75
CA GLU A 515 -72.82 56.28 -17.10
C GLU A 515 -74.35 56.40 -17.10
N SER A 516 -75.02 55.81 -16.10
CA SER A 516 -76.48 55.94 -15.92
C SER A 516 -76.90 57.41 -15.67
N THR A 517 -76.13 58.15 -14.86
CA THR A 517 -76.37 59.59 -14.66
C THR A 517 -76.06 60.41 -15.91
N LEU A 518 -75.06 60.01 -16.70
CA LEU A 518 -74.69 60.68 -17.94
C LEU A 518 -75.81 60.56 -18.98
N GLN A 519 -76.41 59.37 -19.11
CA GLN A 519 -77.60 59.18 -19.96
C GLN A 519 -78.81 59.98 -19.47
N GLN A 520 -79.03 60.10 -18.16
CA GLN A 520 -80.06 60.97 -17.59
C GLN A 520 -79.82 62.45 -17.95
N LEU A 521 -78.57 62.91 -17.86
CA LEU A 521 -78.17 64.28 -18.21
C LEU A 521 -78.26 64.55 -19.72
N GLU A 522 -77.96 63.57 -20.57
CA GLU A 522 -78.15 63.66 -22.03
C GLU A 522 -79.63 63.79 -22.40
N ALA A 523 -80.50 63.00 -21.77
CA ALA A 523 -81.95 63.14 -21.95
C ALA A 523 -82.45 64.53 -21.49
N GLN A 524 -81.89 65.06 -20.39
CA GLN A 524 -82.16 66.41 -19.88
C GLN A 524 -81.66 67.51 -20.82
N LYS A 525 -80.50 67.31 -21.45
CA LYS A 525 -79.95 68.24 -22.43
C LYS A 525 -80.83 68.30 -23.68
N GLU A 526 -81.33 67.16 -24.15
CA GLU A 526 -82.25 67.12 -25.29
C GLU A 526 -83.60 67.76 -24.99
N SER A 527 -84.17 67.57 -23.79
CA SER A 527 -85.43 68.23 -23.39
C SER A 527 -85.27 69.74 -23.28
N LEU A 528 -84.21 70.21 -22.61
CA LEU A 528 -83.88 71.64 -22.50
C LEU A 528 -83.60 72.30 -23.86
N ASN A 529 -82.98 71.59 -24.80
CA ASN A 529 -82.79 72.06 -26.18
C ASN A 529 -84.12 72.16 -26.95
N ARG A 530 -85.08 71.26 -26.70
CA ARG A 530 -86.44 71.32 -27.30
C ARG A 530 -87.29 72.45 -26.72
N ASP A 531 -87.10 72.77 -25.44
CA ASP A 531 -87.74 73.90 -24.77
C ASP A 531 -87.08 75.25 -25.11
N LEU A 532 -85.95 75.24 -25.81
CA LEU A 532 -85.23 76.43 -26.24
C LEU A 532 -85.93 77.06 -27.47
N GLY A 533 -86.90 77.94 -27.21
CA GLY A 533 -87.64 78.70 -28.23
C GLY A 533 -89.16 78.52 -28.24
N SER A 534 -89.73 77.75 -27.31
CA SER A 534 -91.19 77.60 -27.15
C SER A 534 -91.82 78.72 -26.32
N GLU A 535 -93.04 79.15 -26.66
CA GLU A 535 -93.79 80.18 -25.93
C GLU A 535 -94.26 79.70 -24.53
N MET A 536 -94.22 80.61 -23.56
CA MET A 536 -94.49 80.32 -22.14
C MET A 536 -96.00 80.26 -21.88
N LEU A 537 -96.57 79.05 -21.79
CA LEU A 537 -97.97 78.84 -21.41
C LEU A 537 -98.07 78.44 -19.92
N SER A 538 -99.00 79.06 -19.19
CA SER A 538 -99.25 78.83 -17.76
C SER A 538 -100.01 77.54 -17.46
N GLN A 539 -100.51 76.83 -18.47
CA GLN A 539 -101.28 75.60 -18.33
C GLN A 539 -100.78 74.57 -19.34
N LEU A 540 -100.70 73.29 -18.93
CA LEU A 540 -100.40 72.19 -19.85
C LEU A 540 -101.46 72.17 -20.95
N THR A 541 -101.02 71.98 -22.19
CA THR A 541 -101.92 71.73 -23.32
C THR A 541 -102.63 70.37 -23.17
N VAL A 542 -103.77 70.20 -23.84
CA VAL A 542 -104.56 68.94 -23.79
C VAL A 542 -103.73 67.73 -24.24
N ASP A 543 -102.82 67.92 -25.19
CA ASP A 543 -101.89 66.91 -25.68
C ASP A 543 -100.82 66.54 -24.64
N GLU A 544 -100.35 67.50 -23.84
CA GLU A 544 -99.39 67.28 -22.75
C GLU A 544 -100.05 66.59 -21.55
N GLN A 545 -101.31 66.89 -21.24
CA GLN A 545 -102.08 66.16 -20.21
C GLN A 545 -102.30 64.69 -20.60
N SER A 546 -102.65 64.43 -21.87
CA SER A 546 -102.76 63.07 -22.40
C SER A 546 -101.42 62.32 -22.37
N SER A 547 -100.33 63.01 -22.75
CA SER A 547 -98.97 62.47 -22.67
C SER A 547 -98.56 62.15 -21.24
N LEU A 548 -98.96 62.96 -20.25
CA LEU A 548 -98.66 62.76 -18.83
C LEU A 548 -99.41 61.55 -18.25
N GLU A 549 -100.67 61.32 -18.66
CA GLU A 549 -101.42 60.10 -18.31
C GLU A 549 -100.84 58.84 -18.97
N GLU A 550 -100.34 58.94 -20.21
CA GLU A 550 -99.66 57.84 -20.89
C GLU A 550 -98.30 57.54 -20.25
N LEU A 551 -97.52 58.57 -19.91
CA LEU A 551 -96.27 58.48 -19.15
C LEU A 551 -96.50 57.84 -17.77
N ASN A 552 -97.54 58.24 -17.03
CA ASN A 552 -97.88 57.62 -15.74
C ASN A 552 -98.17 56.12 -15.87
N ARG A 553 -98.93 55.71 -16.90
CA ARG A 553 -99.20 54.29 -17.17
C ARG A 553 -97.94 53.53 -17.60
N ARG A 554 -97.06 54.16 -18.38
CA ARG A 554 -95.77 53.57 -18.80
C ARG A 554 -94.81 53.42 -17.63
N ILE A 555 -94.71 54.42 -16.75
CA ILE A 555 -93.89 54.40 -15.53
C ILE A 555 -94.33 53.26 -14.60
N LEU A 556 -95.64 53.05 -14.41
CA LEU A 556 -96.17 51.93 -13.62
C LEU A 556 -95.74 50.57 -14.19
N LYS A 557 -95.88 50.36 -15.50
CA LYS A 557 -95.45 49.12 -16.18
C LYS A 557 -93.93 48.92 -16.12
N LEU A 558 -93.15 49.97 -16.31
CA LEU A 558 -91.69 49.93 -16.22
C LEU A 558 -91.21 49.66 -14.78
N LYS A 559 -91.88 50.21 -13.76
CA LYS A 559 -91.60 49.89 -12.34
C LYS A 559 -91.86 48.44 -12.00
N GLU A 560 -92.96 47.88 -12.50
CA GLU A 560 -93.29 46.47 -12.29
C GLU A 560 -92.29 45.55 -13.00
N SER A 561 -91.95 45.85 -14.26
CA SER A 561 -90.92 45.12 -15.01
C SER A 561 -89.53 45.23 -14.38
N ALA A 562 -89.15 46.41 -13.89
CA ALA A 562 -87.88 46.62 -13.19
C ALA A 562 -87.80 45.80 -11.89
N LYS A 563 -88.91 45.71 -11.15
CA LYS A 563 -88.99 44.91 -9.92
C LYS A 563 -88.85 43.40 -10.18
N VAL A 564 -89.46 42.89 -11.25
CA VAL A 564 -89.33 41.48 -11.65
C VAL A 564 -87.88 41.17 -12.05
N LEU A 565 -87.30 41.98 -12.95
CA LEU A 565 -85.91 41.81 -13.38
C LEU A 565 -84.91 41.96 -12.22
N PHE A 566 -85.15 42.88 -11.29
CA PHE A 566 -84.35 43.05 -10.08
C PHE A 566 -84.36 41.79 -9.19
N ASN A 567 -85.53 41.19 -8.98
CA ASN A 567 -85.65 39.97 -8.19
C ASN A 567 -84.92 38.79 -8.85
N GLU A 568 -85.10 38.58 -10.16
CA GLU A 568 -84.41 37.52 -10.91
C GLU A 568 -82.89 37.74 -10.93
N ARG A 569 -82.43 39.00 -11.10
CA ARG A 569 -81.02 39.38 -11.05
C ARG A 569 -80.44 39.20 -9.65
N SER A 570 -81.20 39.52 -8.60
CA SER A 570 -80.80 39.36 -7.20
C SER A 570 -80.63 37.88 -6.82
N GLU A 571 -81.55 37.01 -7.25
CA GLU A 571 -81.42 35.56 -7.05
C GLU A 571 -80.16 35.01 -7.74
N LEU A 572 -79.94 35.35 -9.01
CA LEU A 572 -78.72 34.93 -9.73
C LEU A 572 -77.45 35.57 -9.17
N GLU A 573 -77.52 36.79 -8.63
CA GLU A 573 -76.41 37.43 -7.90
C GLU A 573 -76.03 36.64 -6.65
N THR A 574 -77.01 36.19 -5.87
CA THR A 574 -76.74 35.39 -4.66
C THR A 574 -76.11 34.04 -5.00
N GLU A 575 -76.59 33.36 -6.05
CA GLU A 575 -76.02 32.07 -6.48
C GLU A 575 -74.63 32.25 -7.08
N LYS A 576 -74.41 33.28 -7.90
CA LYS A 576 -73.10 33.65 -8.40
C LYS A 576 -72.12 33.94 -7.26
N ASN A 577 -72.50 34.80 -6.31
CA ASN A 577 -71.66 35.15 -5.16
C ASN A 577 -71.37 33.94 -4.27
N ARG A 578 -72.31 32.99 -4.15
CA ARG A 578 -72.09 31.73 -3.44
C ARG A 578 -71.04 30.87 -4.14
N LEU A 579 -71.16 30.70 -5.45
CA LEU A 579 -70.21 29.95 -6.28
C LEU A 579 -68.83 30.61 -6.28
N GLU A 580 -68.74 31.94 -6.47
CA GLU A 580 -67.50 32.70 -6.43
C GLU A 580 -66.81 32.62 -5.07
N ASN A 581 -67.55 32.77 -3.96
CA ASN A 581 -66.97 32.61 -2.62
C ASN A 581 -66.46 31.19 -2.38
N GLN A 582 -67.19 30.15 -2.80
CA GLN A 582 -66.72 28.77 -2.70
C GLN A 582 -65.44 28.54 -3.51
N LEU A 583 -65.38 29.12 -4.72
CA LEU A 583 -64.24 28.96 -5.62
C LEU A 583 -63.00 29.73 -5.13
N GLN A 584 -63.14 31.02 -4.82
CA GLN A 584 -62.01 31.89 -4.42
C GLN A 584 -61.57 31.67 -2.98
N LYS A 585 -62.49 31.64 -2.01
CA LYS A 585 -62.11 31.62 -0.58
C LYS A 585 -61.76 30.23 -0.07
N ASN A 586 -62.33 29.18 -0.68
CA ASN A 586 -62.14 27.80 -0.22
C ASN A 586 -61.30 27.00 -1.21
N LEU A 587 -61.82 26.71 -2.40
CA LEU A 587 -61.22 25.73 -3.30
C LEU A 587 -59.87 26.18 -3.89
N LEU A 588 -59.78 27.39 -4.44
CA LEU A 588 -58.53 27.91 -5.02
C LEU A 588 -57.45 28.12 -3.96
N ARG A 589 -57.80 28.65 -2.79
CA ARG A 589 -56.88 28.82 -1.67
C ARG A 589 -56.34 27.48 -1.18
N LYS A 590 -57.21 26.48 -1.03
CA LYS A 590 -56.82 25.12 -0.59
C LYS A 590 -55.98 24.41 -1.65
N LYS A 591 -56.26 24.63 -2.95
CA LYS A 591 -55.41 24.18 -4.06
C LYS A 591 -54.01 24.80 -3.99
N GLU A 592 -53.90 26.12 -3.80
CA GLU A 592 -52.61 26.81 -3.70
C GLU A 592 -51.81 26.32 -2.48
N GLU A 593 -52.45 26.13 -1.33
CA GLU A 593 -51.83 25.59 -0.12
C GLU A 593 -51.32 24.15 -0.32
N LEU A 594 -52.10 23.28 -0.98
CA LEU A 594 -51.67 21.92 -1.34
C LEU A 594 -50.55 21.92 -2.40
N GLN A 595 -50.56 22.86 -3.35
CA GLN A 595 -49.49 22.99 -4.35
C GLN A 595 -48.17 23.46 -3.74
N LEU A 596 -48.22 24.43 -2.81
CA LEU A 596 -47.08 24.86 -2.01
C LEU A 596 -46.53 23.69 -1.18
N ARG A 597 -47.41 22.96 -0.49
CA ARG A 597 -47.02 21.77 0.27
C ARG A 597 -46.38 20.69 -0.60
N LEU A 598 -46.83 20.51 -1.84
CA LEU A 598 -46.23 19.60 -2.81
C LEU A 598 -44.87 20.08 -3.34
N GLN A 599 -44.63 21.40 -3.39
CA GLN A 599 -43.33 21.98 -3.74
C GLN A 599 -42.33 21.92 -2.57
N GLU A 600 -42.79 22.08 -1.33
CA GLU A 600 -41.95 21.98 -0.13
C GLU A 600 -41.46 20.55 0.15
N ILE A 601 -42.19 19.53 -0.31
CA ILE A 601 -41.74 18.13 -0.27
C ILE A 601 -40.65 17.93 -1.36
N SER A 602 -39.44 18.43 -1.08
CA SER A 602 -38.23 18.18 -1.89
C SER A 602 -37.80 16.72 -1.72
N MET A 603 -38.31 15.85 -2.59
CA MET A 603 -37.91 14.44 -2.65
C MET A 603 -36.49 14.25 -3.17
N ALA A 604 -36.00 15.20 -3.98
CA ALA A 604 -34.77 15.04 -4.76
C ALA A 604 -33.53 14.89 -3.88
N ASP A 605 -33.40 15.70 -2.83
CA ASP A 605 -32.22 15.69 -1.96
C ASP A 605 -32.12 14.39 -1.14
N ARG A 606 -33.26 13.87 -0.66
CA ARG A 606 -33.32 12.65 0.17
C ARG A 606 -33.19 11.37 -0.66
N THR A 607 -33.81 11.31 -1.84
CA THR A 607 -33.57 10.17 -2.76
C THR A 607 -32.13 10.14 -3.24
N GLN A 608 -31.52 11.29 -3.51
CA GLN A 608 -30.11 11.37 -3.88
C GLN A 608 -29.18 10.95 -2.73
N SER A 609 -29.47 11.36 -1.49
CA SER A 609 -28.73 10.91 -0.30
C SER A 609 -28.88 9.40 -0.08
N LEU A 610 -30.07 8.84 -0.31
CA LEU A 610 -30.30 7.41 -0.23
C LEU A 610 -29.49 6.65 -1.28
N ASP A 611 -29.45 7.12 -2.52
CA ASP A 611 -28.67 6.50 -3.60
C ASP A 611 -27.16 6.58 -3.33
N SER A 612 -26.67 7.70 -2.75
CA SER A 612 -25.27 7.84 -2.38
C SER A 612 -24.87 6.85 -1.29
N HIS A 613 -25.67 6.72 -0.22
CA HIS A 613 -25.40 5.79 0.87
C HIS A 613 -25.49 4.33 0.38
N GLN A 614 -26.40 4.02 -0.54
CA GLN A 614 -26.47 2.69 -1.16
C GLN A 614 -25.22 2.37 -2.00
N SER A 615 -24.70 3.35 -2.74
CA SER A 615 -23.45 3.18 -3.48
C SER A 615 -22.25 2.99 -2.54
N GLU A 616 -22.17 3.75 -1.46
CA GLU A 616 -21.13 3.59 -0.43
C GLU A 616 -21.20 2.21 0.24
N LEU A 617 -22.41 1.74 0.58
CA LEU A 617 -22.62 0.41 1.14
C LEU A 617 -22.13 -0.70 0.19
N LEU A 618 -22.34 -0.55 -1.12
CA LEU A 618 -21.85 -1.49 -2.12
C LEU A 618 -20.32 -1.58 -2.11
N ILE A 619 -19.65 -0.42 -2.11
CA ILE A 619 -18.18 -0.34 -2.09
C ILE A 619 -17.62 -0.96 -0.80
N VAL A 620 -18.18 -0.61 0.35
CA VAL A 620 -17.76 -1.17 1.65
C VAL A 620 -17.99 -2.69 1.68
N THR A 621 -19.10 -3.17 1.14
CA THR A 621 -19.39 -4.61 1.07
C THR A 621 -18.41 -5.35 0.15
N GLN A 622 -18.08 -4.79 -1.02
CA GLN A 622 -17.05 -5.35 -1.91
C GLN A 622 -15.69 -5.41 -1.21
N ARG A 623 -15.31 -4.36 -0.49
CA ARG A 623 -14.05 -4.34 0.27
C ARG A 623 -14.02 -5.41 1.36
N ILE A 624 -15.12 -5.61 2.10
CA ILE A 624 -15.23 -6.68 3.10
C ILE A 624 -15.05 -8.06 2.43
N THR A 625 -15.66 -8.30 1.26
CA THR A 625 -15.50 -9.58 0.55
C THR A 625 -14.06 -9.83 0.09
N GLU A 626 -13.35 -8.78 -0.33
CA GLU A 626 -11.94 -8.87 -0.71
C GLU A 626 -11.05 -9.19 0.50
N ILE A 627 -11.27 -8.51 1.63
CA ILE A 627 -10.56 -8.77 2.89
C ILE A 627 -10.82 -10.20 3.35
N SER A 628 -12.06 -10.69 3.31
CA SER A 628 -12.39 -12.06 3.68
C SER A 628 -11.72 -13.10 2.78
N ARG A 629 -11.60 -12.83 1.46
CA ARG A 629 -10.83 -13.69 0.55
C ARG A 629 -9.36 -13.73 0.94
N ARG A 630 -8.74 -12.57 1.19
CA ARG A 630 -7.33 -12.46 1.57
C ARG A 630 -7.05 -13.14 2.92
N MET A 631 -7.96 -12.99 3.88
CA MET A 631 -7.88 -13.71 5.16
C MET A 631 -7.90 -15.23 4.97
N GLY A 632 -8.77 -15.76 4.11
CA GLY A 632 -8.80 -17.19 3.80
C GLY A 632 -7.49 -17.70 3.17
N GLU A 633 -6.87 -16.90 2.30
CA GLU A 633 -5.54 -17.21 1.74
C GLU A 633 -4.45 -17.23 2.82
N LEU A 634 -4.45 -16.25 3.71
CA LEU A 634 -3.49 -16.17 4.82
C LEU A 634 -3.68 -17.32 5.82
N GLU A 635 -4.92 -17.70 6.12
CA GLU A 635 -5.23 -18.87 6.95
C GLU A 635 -4.70 -20.15 6.31
N HIS A 636 -4.86 -20.31 5.00
CA HIS A 636 -4.30 -21.47 4.28
C HIS A 636 -2.76 -21.49 4.34
N GLN A 637 -2.11 -20.35 4.14
CA GLN A 637 -0.65 -20.23 4.25
C GLN A 637 -0.14 -20.52 5.67
N LEU A 638 -0.88 -20.09 6.70
CA LEU A 638 -0.57 -20.40 8.10
C LEU A 638 -0.72 -21.90 8.39
N GLU A 639 -1.75 -22.55 7.85
CA GLU A 639 -1.95 -24.00 7.95
C GLU A 639 -0.77 -24.77 7.31
N GLU A 640 -0.36 -24.38 6.10
CA GLU A 640 0.81 -24.95 5.43
C GLU A 640 2.09 -24.77 6.26
N TYR A 641 2.27 -23.60 6.87
CA TYR A 641 3.37 -23.36 7.81
C TYR A 641 3.32 -24.30 9.02
N TYR A 642 2.15 -24.50 9.66
CA TYR A 642 2.04 -25.38 10.82
C TYR A 642 2.41 -26.83 10.46
N ILE A 643 1.99 -27.30 9.29
CA ILE A 643 2.36 -28.62 8.75
C ILE A 643 3.88 -28.68 8.51
N GLY A 644 4.45 -27.65 7.88
CA GLY A 644 5.89 -27.53 7.62
C GLY A 644 6.73 -27.54 8.91
N LYS A 645 6.36 -26.73 9.90
CA LYS A 645 7.00 -26.66 11.22
C LYS A 645 6.95 -27.99 11.95
N LYS A 646 5.81 -28.69 11.90
CA LYS A 646 5.67 -30.01 12.54
C LYS A 646 6.61 -31.04 11.92
N LYS A 647 6.72 -31.09 10.58
CA LYS A 647 7.66 -31.98 9.87
C LYS A 647 9.10 -31.66 10.25
N LEU A 648 9.46 -30.38 10.29
CA LEU A 648 10.83 -29.96 10.58
C LEU A 648 11.22 -30.22 12.06
N ASN A 649 10.27 -30.03 12.99
CA ASN A 649 10.48 -30.39 14.40
C ASN A 649 10.65 -31.90 14.61
N GLN A 650 9.90 -32.73 13.87
CA GLN A 650 10.09 -34.19 13.90
C GLN A 650 11.50 -34.56 13.39
N GLN A 651 11.97 -33.93 12.30
CA GLN A 651 13.32 -34.14 11.80
C GLN A 651 14.40 -33.67 12.80
N LEU A 652 14.16 -32.55 13.49
CA LEU A 652 15.04 -32.04 14.54
C LEU A 652 15.16 -33.04 15.69
N GLU A 653 14.03 -33.56 16.18
CA GLU A 653 13.98 -34.53 17.28
C GLU A 653 14.69 -35.84 16.90
N MET A 654 14.47 -36.33 15.67
CA MET A 654 15.17 -37.51 15.14
C MET A 654 16.69 -37.30 15.10
N CYS A 655 17.16 -36.15 14.61
CA CYS A 655 18.59 -35.86 14.55
C CYS A 655 19.20 -35.65 15.95
N GLN A 656 18.48 -35.04 16.89
CA GLN A 656 18.93 -34.89 18.28
C GLN A 656 19.01 -36.23 19.01
N ASN A 657 18.11 -37.17 18.71
CA ASN A 657 18.20 -38.53 19.24
C ASN A 657 19.43 -39.25 18.68
N GLN A 658 19.68 -39.15 17.37
CA GLN A 658 20.89 -39.70 16.74
C GLN A 658 22.17 -39.10 17.32
N GLU A 659 22.20 -37.78 17.55
CA GLU A 659 23.34 -37.12 18.20
C GLU A 659 23.57 -37.66 19.61
N ARG A 660 22.50 -37.81 20.41
CA ARG A 660 22.60 -38.37 21.78
C ARG A 660 23.11 -39.80 21.77
N ASP A 661 22.65 -40.64 20.85
CA ASP A 661 23.07 -42.04 20.74
C ASP A 661 24.55 -42.15 20.35
N VAL A 662 25.01 -41.36 19.37
CA VAL A 662 26.42 -41.33 18.96
C VAL A 662 27.30 -40.76 20.07
N GLN A 663 26.85 -39.69 20.76
CA GLN A 663 27.57 -39.11 21.88
C GLN A 663 27.69 -40.09 23.05
N ALA A 664 26.65 -40.87 23.34
CA ALA A 664 26.68 -41.91 24.37
C ALA A 664 27.74 -42.97 24.05
N LYS A 665 27.79 -43.46 22.80
CA LYS A 665 28.81 -44.41 22.34
C LYS A 665 30.23 -43.84 22.50
N ILE A 666 30.45 -42.59 22.07
CA ILE A 666 31.75 -41.89 22.25
C ILE A 666 32.14 -41.83 23.74
N THR A 667 31.19 -41.53 24.64
CA THR A 667 31.50 -41.47 26.09
C THR A 667 31.76 -42.84 26.71
N GLU A 668 31.14 -43.90 26.20
CA GLU A 668 31.40 -45.27 26.62
C GLU A 668 32.82 -45.71 26.20
N ASP A 669 33.19 -45.47 24.95
CA ASP A 669 34.52 -45.74 24.41
C ASP A 669 35.61 -44.93 25.14
N ALA A 670 35.34 -43.67 25.46
CA ALA A 670 36.26 -42.83 26.22
C ALA A 670 36.53 -43.38 27.63
N LYS A 671 35.49 -43.89 28.33
CA LYS A 671 35.64 -44.54 29.65
C LYS A 671 36.45 -45.83 29.55
N GLU A 672 36.28 -46.62 28.50
CA GLU A 672 37.11 -47.81 28.28
C GLU A 672 38.58 -47.45 28.03
N MET A 673 38.84 -46.42 27.21
CA MET A 673 40.18 -45.91 26.95
C MET A 673 40.87 -45.39 28.22
N GLU A 674 40.14 -44.69 29.09
CA GLU A 674 40.67 -44.21 30.38
C GLU A 674 41.05 -45.37 31.31
N LYS A 675 40.23 -46.43 31.40
CA LYS A 675 40.56 -47.67 32.15
C LYS A 675 41.85 -48.29 31.63
N MET A 676 42.07 -48.28 30.33
CA MET A 676 43.27 -48.82 29.69
C MET A 676 44.51 -47.97 29.96
N ALA A 677 44.41 -46.64 29.87
CA ALA A 677 45.49 -45.72 30.22
C ALA A 677 45.91 -45.83 31.70
N ASN A 678 44.93 -45.98 32.60
CA ASN A 678 45.18 -46.25 34.02
C ASN A 678 45.90 -47.59 34.24
N LYS A 679 45.52 -48.64 33.50
CA LYS A 679 46.19 -49.94 33.56
C LYS A 679 47.63 -49.87 33.04
N GLN A 680 47.87 -49.14 31.96
CA GLN A 680 49.23 -48.87 31.45
C GLN A 680 50.09 -48.14 32.49
N SER A 681 49.55 -47.08 33.10
CA SER A 681 50.26 -46.28 34.11
C SER A 681 50.61 -47.13 35.34
N MET A 682 49.71 -48.03 35.75
CA MET A 682 49.99 -49.00 36.82
C MET A 682 51.11 -49.98 36.45
N LEU A 683 51.14 -50.48 35.22
CA LEU A 683 52.19 -51.37 34.73
C LEU A 683 53.55 -50.67 34.64
N LEU A 684 53.58 -49.41 34.18
CA LEU A 684 54.78 -48.58 34.16
C LEU A 684 55.32 -48.33 35.58
N ARG A 685 54.44 -48.04 36.54
CA ARG A 685 54.84 -47.89 37.95
C ARG A 685 55.42 -49.19 38.52
N LYS A 686 54.79 -50.35 38.23
CA LYS A 686 55.35 -51.66 38.59
C LYS A 686 56.71 -51.93 37.95
N LYS A 687 56.93 -51.49 36.70
CA LYS A 687 58.21 -51.55 36.00
C LYS A 687 59.29 -50.71 36.70
N GLU A 688 58.96 -49.49 37.11
CA GLU A 688 59.89 -48.62 37.83
C GLU A 688 60.25 -49.19 39.21
N ASP A 689 59.27 -49.72 39.93
CA ASP A 689 59.50 -50.33 41.24
C ASP A 689 60.35 -51.61 41.14
N THR A 690 60.13 -52.42 40.10
CA THR A 690 61.01 -53.58 39.82
C THR A 690 62.41 -53.14 39.38
N MET A 691 62.56 -52.08 38.58
CA MET A 691 63.87 -51.49 38.25
C MET A 691 64.60 -50.95 39.47
N LYS A 692 63.92 -50.26 40.40
CA LYS A 692 64.51 -49.81 41.68
C LYS A 692 65.00 -51.00 42.50
N LYS A 693 64.17 -52.05 42.63
CA LYS A 693 64.53 -53.30 43.29
C LYS A 693 65.71 -54.03 42.63
N ILE A 694 65.96 -53.84 41.33
CA ILE A 694 67.17 -54.35 40.66
C ILE A 694 68.40 -53.49 40.98
N ARG A 695 68.26 -52.16 41.01
CA ARG A 695 69.37 -51.26 41.39
C ARG A 695 69.83 -51.49 42.83
N GLU A 696 68.89 -51.71 43.75
CA GLU A 696 69.17 -52.06 45.16
C GLU A 696 69.97 -53.38 45.31
N LEU A 697 69.93 -54.28 44.32
CA LEU A 697 70.70 -55.53 44.35
C LEU A 697 72.20 -55.35 44.01
N GLY A 698 72.65 -54.14 43.62
CA GLY A 698 74.05 -53.76 43.40
C GLY A 698 74.66 -54.28 42.09
N SER A 699 75.79 -53.72 41.63
CA SER A 699 76.51 -54.19 40.41
C SER A 699 77.35 -55.43 40.71
N LEU A 700 77.24 -56.46 39.86
CA LEU A 700 78.01 -57.70 39.96
C LEU A 700 78.98 -57.85 38.77
N PRO A 701 80.13 -58.52 38.94
CA PRO A 701 81.12 -58.74 37.88
C PRO A 701 80.58 -59.59 36.72
N SER A 702 81.05 -59.33 35.50
CA SER A 702 80.59 -59.94 34.24
C SER A 702 80.65 -61.48 34.22
N ASP A 703 81.62 -62.10 34.91
CA ASP A 703 81.82 -63.56 34.96
C ASP A 703 80.73 -64.34 35.72
N ALA A 704 79.83 -63.65 36.43
CA ALA A 704 78.78 -64.29 37.22
C ALA A 704 77.47 -64.58 36.43
N PHE A 705 77.35 -64.06 35.20
CA PHE A 705 76.13 -64.17 34.40
C PHE A 705 75.97 -65.51 33.66
N ASP A 706 77.07 -66.21 33.36
CA ASP A 706 77.04 -67.39 32.49
C ASP A 706 76.43 -68.64 33.14
N LYS A 707 76.61 -68.86 34.45
CA LYS A 707 76.01 -70.00 35.19
C LYS A 707 74.47 -69.95 35.24
N TYR A 708 73.95 -68.73 35.24
CA TYR A 708 72.54 -68.34 35.22
C TYR A 708 71.77 -68.61 33.92
N HIS A 709 72.46 -68.64 32.77
CA HIS A 709 71.88 -68.07 31.54
C HIS A 709 70.70 -68.87 30.93
N ASN A 710 70.66 -70.20 31.13
CA ASN A 710 69.69 -71.08 30.47
C ASN A 710 68.49 -71.53 31.35
N LEU A 711 68.25 -70.91 32.51
CA LEU A 711 67.15 -71.28 33.42
C LEU A 711 65.89 -70.41 33.23
N SER A 712 64.72 -71.07 33.20
CA SER A 712 63.38 -70.45 33.12
C SER A 712 62.97 -69.75 34.44
N SER A 713 62.11 -68.73 34.38
CA SER A 713 61.59 -67.98 35.54
C SER A 713 61.03 -68.90 36.65
N LYS A 714 60.32 -69.98 36.29
CA LYS A 714 59.83 -71.00 37.25
C LYS A 714 60.95 -71.81 37.91
N GLN A 715 62.02 -72.12 37.16
CA GLN A 715 63.17 -72.87 37.67
C GLN A 715 64.03 -72.00 38.59
N CYS A 716 64.23 -70.71 38.24
CA CYS A 716 64.91 -69.75 39.10
C CYS A 716 64.15 -69.51 40.42
N ASN A 717 62.82 -69.42 40.39
CA ASN A 717 61.99 -69.29 41.60
C ASN A 717 62.04 -70.54 42.50
N ASN A 718 62.11 -71.74 41.91
CA ASN A 718 62.27 -72.98 42.67
C ASN A 718 63.67 -73.12 43.30
N GLU A 719 64.73 -72.69 42.61
CA GLU A 719 66.07 -72.60 43.19
C GLU A 719 66.16 -71.53 44.29
N LEU A 720 65.42 -70.41 44.15
CA LEU A 720 65.30 -69.39 45.19
C LEU A 720 64.64 -69.89 46.49
N LYS A 721 63.60 -70.71 46.38
CA LYS A 721 62.94 -71.34 47.53
C LYS A 721 63.89 -72.24 48.34
N LYS A 722 64.89 -72.87 47.70
CA LYS A 722 65.92 -73.66 48.40
C LYS A 722 66.82 -72.78 49.28
N TYR A 723 67.05 -71.52 48.90
CA TYR A 723 67.80 -70.55 49.70
C TYR A 723 66.95 -69.87 50.80
N GLU A 724 65.62 -69.82 50.64
CA GLU A 724 64.72 -69.30 51.70
C GLU A 724 64.73 -70.13 52.98
N ASN A 725 64.94 -71.44 52.87
CA ASN A 725 64.98 -72.35 54.02
C ASN A 725 66.26 -72.23 54.88
N VAL A 726 67.22 -71.36 54.51
CA VAL A 726 68.52 -71.20 55.20
C VAL A 726 68.55 -69.94 56.10
N LYS A 727 67.44 -69.24 56.29
CA LYS A 727 67.37 -67.90 56.92
C LYS A 727 67.33 -67.84 58.46
N THR A 728 67.71 -68.89 59.20
CA THR A 728 67.63 -68.87 60.67
C THR A 728 68.89 -68.37 61.41
N GLU A 729 69.99 -68.00 60.75
CA GLU A 729 71.13 -67.39 61.44
C GLU A 729 71.54 -66.01 60.89
N LYS A 730 71.84 -65.12 61.82
CA LYS A 730 71.84 -63.66 61.67
C LYS A 730 73.10 -63.12 60.96
N HIS A 731 72.79 -62.27 59.97
CA HIS A 731 73.52 -61.10 59.46
C HIS A 731 74.69 -61.25 58.47
N LEU A 732 74.52 -60.47 57.40
CA LEU A 732 75.44 -60.03 56.34
C LEU A 732 75.77 -61.04 55.23
N VAL A 733 75.27 -60.67 54.04
CA VAL A 733 75.50 -61.26 52.70
C VAL A 733 74.56 -62.41 52.36
N LYS A 734 73.42 -62.09 51.71
CA LYS A 734 72.71 -63.06 50.86
C LYS A 734 73.76 -63.73 49.95
N PRO A 735 73.83 -65.07 49.89
CA PRO A 735 74.83 -65.75 49.08
C PRO A 735 74.80 -65.21 47.65
N LYS A 736 75.97 -65.02 47.02
CA LYS A 736 76.09 -64.43 45.66
C LYS A 736 75.11 -65.07 44.66
N GLY A 737 74.84 -66.38 44.80
CA GLY A 737 73.86 -67.13 44.00
C GLY A 737 72.39 -66.70 44.20
N GLU A 738 71.93 -66.43 45.43
CA GLU A 738 70.56 -65.97 45.71
C GLU A 738 70.33 -64.56 45.14
N LYS A 739 71.33 -63.68 45.23
CA LYS A 739 71.27 -62.34 44.60
C LYS A 739 71.23 -62.42 43.07
N LEU A 740 71.98 -63.35 42.46
CA LEU A 740 72.00 -63.59 41.01
C LEU A 740 70.65 -64.13 40.52
N LEU A 741 70.08 -65.13 41.20
CA LEU A 741 68.77 -65.69 40.89
C LEU A 741 67.66 -64.65 41.06
N MET A 742 67.66 -63.87 42.16
CA MET A 742 66.68 -62.78 42.37
C MET A 742 66.79 -61.69 41.31
N ARG A 743 68.01 -61.33 40.90
CA ARG A 743 68.22 -60.34 39.84
C ARG A 743 67.74 -60.87 38.50
N LYS A 744 67.97 -62.16 38.20
CA LYS A 744 67.51 -62.80 36.96
C LYS A 744 66.00 -62.97 36.89
N VAL A 745 65.34 -63.39 37.98
CA VAL A 745 63.86 -63.44 38.04
C VAL A 745 63.28 -62.04 37.83
N LYS A 746 63.81 -61.04 38.53
CA LYS A 746 63.35 -59.65 38.38
C LYS A 746 63.69 -59.05 37.02
N SER A 747 64.79 -59.44 36.37
CA SER A 747 65.09 -58.98 35.01
C SER A 747 64.16 -59.61 33.99
N MET A 748 63.83 -60.89 34.14
CA MET A 748 62.81 -61.55 33.30
C MET A 748 61.41 -60.96 33.52
N GLU A 749 61.04 -60.61 34.76
CA GLU A 749 59.79 -59.87 35.04
C GLU A 749 59.80 -58.47 34.39
N ILE A 750 60.93 -57.77 34.38
CA ILE A 750 61.05 -56.48 33.68
C ILE A 750 60.95 -56.67 32.17
N ASP A 751 61.55 -57.72 31.61
CA ASP A 751 61.47 -58.00 30.17
C ASP A 751 60.02 -58.33 29.76
N GLU A 752 59.31 -59.12 30.56
CA GLU A 752 57.87 -59.37 30.36
C GLU A 752 57.04 -58.07 30.46
N VAL A 753 57.25 -57.26 31.50
CA VAL A 753 56.56 -55.97 31.67
C VAL A 753 56.95 -54.97 30.58
N HIS A 754 58.21 -54.98 30.13
CA HIS A 754 58.71 -54.13 29.06
C HIS A 754 58.10 -54.53 27.71
N GLN A 755 57.95 -55.82 27.44
CA GLN A 755 57.34 -56.32 26.22
C GLN A 755 55.84 -55.99 26.16
N VAL A 756 55.13 -56.12 27.28
CA VAL A 756 53.74 -55.68 27.40
C VAL A 756 53.61 -54.16 27.26
N SER A 757 54.47 -53.39 27.92
CA SER A 757 54.49 -51.92 27.81
C SER A 757 54.80 -51.45 26.39
N LYS A 758 55.73 -52.09 25.70
CA LYS A 758 56.12 -51.77 24.31
C LYS A 758 55.01 -52.14 23.33
N CYS A 759 54.28 -53.24 23.57
CA CYS A 759 53.07 -53.57 22.82
C CYS A 759 51.97 -52.50 23.01
N ILE A 760 51.81 -51.95 24.21
CA ILE A 760 50.86 -50.85 24.48
C ILE A 760 51.32 -49.54 23.83
N GLU A 761 52.62 -49.19 23.87
CA GLU A 761 53.15 -48.00 23.20
C GLU A 761 53.06 -48.09 21.67
N GLU A 762 53.40 -49.23 21.07
CA GLU A 762 53.20 -49.47 19.64
C GLU A 762 51.73 -49.37 19.26
N PHE A 763 50.83 -49.81 20.13
CA PHE A 763 49.40 -49.68 19.96
C PHE A 763 48.98 -48.19 19.92
N PHE A 764 49.35 -47.36 20.90
CA PHE A 764 49.06 -45.92 20.89
C PHE A 764 49.72 -45.18 19.70
N ARG A 765 50.92 -45.61 19.28
CA ARG A 765 51.63 -45.05 18.13
C ARG A 765 50.94 -45.40 16.80
N LYS A 766 50.39 -46.61 16.67
CA LYS A 766 49.57 -46.99 15.51
C LYS A 766 48.21 -46.28 15.54
N LEU A 767 47.62 -46.07 16.71
CA LEU A 767 46.38 -45.29 16.90
C LEU A 767 46.53 -43.84 16.43
N THR A 768 47.62 -43.19 16.83
CA THR A 768 47.95 -41.82 16.39
C THR A 768 48.31 -41.75 14.91
N ALA A 769 48.82 -42.83 14.33
CA ALA A 769 49.03 -42.93 12.88
C ALA A 769 47.71 -43.14 12.11
N VAL A 770 46.76 -43.90 12.67
CA VAL A 770 45.41 -44.09 12.12
C VAL A 770 44.60 -42.80 12.20
N ASP A 771 44.61 -42.08 13.33
CA ASP A 771 43.99 -40.76 13.49
C ASP A 771 44.57 -39.72 12.51
N ARG A 772 45.87 -39.83 12.19
CA ARG A 772 46.45 -39.06 11.08
C ARG A 772 45.96 -39.53 9.72
N ALA A 773 45.91 -40.84 9.47
CA ALA A 773 45.49 -41.40 8.18
C ALA A 773 44.00 -41.14 7.87
N THR A 774 43.11 -41.20 8.86
CA THR A 774 41.69 -40.86 8.73
C THR A 774 41.47 -39.36 8.54
N LYS A 775 42.26 -38.49 9.21
CA LYS A 775 42.31 -37.05 8.90
C LYS A 775 42.77 -36.73 7.46
N PHE A 776 43.46 -37.66 6.79
CA PHE A 776 43.94 -37.52 5.41
C PHE A 776 43.04 -38.19 4.35
N GLN A 777 42.01 -38.97 4.72
CA GLN A 777 41.03 -39.50 3.78
C GLN A 777 39.79 -38.60 3.70
N LYS A 778 39.72 -37.77 2.66
CA LYS A 778 38.43 -37.20 2.19
C LYS A 778 37.42 -38.35 1.92
N PRO A 779 36.12 -38.16 2.19
CA PRO A 779 35.09 -39.19 2.02
C PRO A 779 34.81 -39.41 0.53
N TRP A 780 35.22 -40.56 -0.02
CA TRP A 780 34.76 -41.02 -1.33
C TRP A 780 34.29 -42.47 -1.22
N LYS A 781 33.05 -42.68 -1.66
CA LYS A 781 32.29 -43.95 -1.81
C LYS A 781 31.54 -44.48 -0.57
N ILE A 782 30.40 -43.85 -0.28
CA ILE A 782 29.13 -44.58 -0.18
C ILE A 782 28.07 -43.80 -0.97
N PHE A 783 28.07 -43.99 -2.28
CA PHE A 783 26.93 -43.75 -3.16
C PHE A 783 27.00 -44.83 -4.25
N SER A 784 26.44 -45.99 -3.92
CA SER A 784 25.98 -46.99 -4.90
C SER A 784 25.15 -48.01 -4.13
N ASN A 785 23.83 -47.77 -4.09
CA ASN A 785 22.72 -48.73 -4.03
C ASN A 785 21.57 -48.22 -3.14
N SER A 786 20.81 -47.24 -3.65
CA SER A 786 19.36 -47.10 -3.37
C SER A 786 18.76 -45.95 -4.19
N THR A 787 18.83 -46.04 -5.53
CA THR A 787 17.92 -45.31 -6.42
C THR A 787 17.50 -46.25 -7.56
N SER A 788 16.66 -47.21 -7.21
CA SER A 788 15.74 -47.87 -8.12
C SER A 788 14.36 -47.70 -7.49
N GLY A 789 13.64 -46.67 -7.93
CA GLY A 789 12.34 -46.30 -7.42
C GLY A 789 12.03 -44.86 -7.81
N ASP A 790 10.99 -44.69 -8.63
CA ASP A 790 10.31 -43.44 -8.97
C ASP A 790 10.87 -42.64 -10.16
N SER A 791 10.65 -43.21 -11.34
CA SER A 791 10.36 -42.45 -12.55
C SER A 791 9.10 -43.02 -13.22
N GLU A 792 7.92 -42.67 -12.70
CA GLU A 792 6.65 -42.76 -13.43
C GLU A 792 5.73 -41.62 -12.95
N ILE A 793 5.87 -40.44 -13.55
CA ILE A 793 4.73 -39.55 -13.78
C ILE A 793 4.77 -39.18 -15.25
N ALA A 794 3.94 -39.89 -16.00
CA ALA A 794 3.66 -39.65 -17.39
C ALA A 794 2.85 -38.36 -17.56
N VAL A 795 3.20 -37.66 -18.64
CA VAL A 795 2.40 -36.62 -19.28
C VAL A 795 1.05 -37.20 -19.70
N SER A 796 -0.04 -36.57 -19.27
CA SER A 796 -1.28 -36.48 -20.06
C SER A 796 -2.24 -35.44 -19.47
N SER A 797 -2.62 -34.47 -20.32
CA SER A 797 -3.63 -33.40 -20.18
C SER A 797 -3.13 -32.07 -19.61
#